data_AF-A0A7W7L6S4-F1
#
_entry.id   AF-A0A7W7L6S4-F1
#
_cell.length_a   1.000
_cell.length_b   1.000
_cell.length_c   1.000
_cell.angle_alpha   90.00
_cell.angle_beta   90.00
_cell.angle_gamma   90.00
#
_symmetry.space_group_name_H-M   'P 1'
#
loop_
_entity.id
_entity.type
_entity.pdbx_description
1 polymer ?
#
loop_
_entity_poly.entity_id
_entity_poly.type
_entity_poly.pdbx_seq_one_letter_code
_entity_poly.pdbx_strand_id
1 'polypeptide(L)'
;MTDLSRRLLLGTAGAIGAGAAVASLTPARAEGAARPFEIAPARAALRRLLGDHAEQFRLRALTGGEERFEVTGEAGRIEVAGTSAGVLLTGVHHYLRDTCRVHLGWRARRPALPRTLPAPARPLARSTRLRHRFALNDTNDGYTFPYADWPYWERMIDVLALHGCNEVLVIAGHEAVYHRVLMDFGYSDAEARAWLPAPSHQPWWLLQNLSGFGGPPSPALLARRAALGRRIADRLRELGMAPVFPGYYGHVPDGFTERNPGARVVPQGIWHGFQRPDWLDPRTAPFAAVAASFYRHQAELLGRAAHFKMDLLHEGGTAGGVPVADAARSVEKALRTAHPDATWVILGWQDNPLPALLGAVDRSRMLIVDGASDRYRSVTDREKDWGGTPYAFGSIPNFGGRTTLGARTHIWDEKFFAWRDKPGSALAGTAYMPEAADRDPAAFAYFADLAWQERAPDRQRWFGAYADARYGRADRGARDAWAVLGETAYRQSAPERSDPHDSLFAARPDLGANRAGEYAPSALSYDPSRFDAALTGLLGVAAGLRTGDAYRYDLVDVARQALAHRSRQLLPQLRNAYARKDLPAFRALSALWLRLMPLADDIAGTHRDFLLGPWTAAARAMGSGAAEAAELERTARVLITVWGGRATSDGGKLHEYANRDWHGLMGDFYLPRWRRWLEELEDALREGRAPRAVDWFAVEEPWTRERKEYPVRPVADPYRTALRVRDTLAVAPYQGTLTTTPVPAAVPPGGVATLTVALTNVNGLRATGRVDLAVSGLQARPQGPTSLDRLAPGATGTARWSVTAPAGPPARPLLALPYEASARYGPQGRDRIRTALTGTLFVAGPLAAGWRTSTNNAAVFGQLGDDRFAVDGSGDDLWKGTEAFGVVYRPGALAVGGSATVRVDEQSDTGGWARTGIIVRNTLAGRSPGAVNLAVTPAEGVVLSYDTNGDGTFDGYRRITGLKAPVHLRLTRTTTGGFTAECSTDDGATWRTVASVTVPGAARDLDVGLFMTAGNDGSGERGTAYFSGWRLG
;
A
#
# COMPACT_ATOMS: atom_id res chain seq x y z
N MET A 1 -35.50 -35.49 -36.22
CA MET A 1 -36.07 -36.60 -37.00
C MET A 1 -36.54 -37.63 -35.99
N THR A 2 -37.81 -37.90 -35.72
CA THR A 2 -39.08 -37.69 -36.42
C THR A 2 -40.17 -37.75 -35.35
N ASP A 3 -40.91 -36.65 -35.27
CA ASP A 3 -42.37 -36.54 -35.23
C ASP A 3 -43.28 -37.22 -34.18
N LEU A 4 -44.29 -36.42 -33.86
CA LEU A 4 -45.36 -36.52 -32.87
C LEU A 4 -46.56 -37.37 -33.32
N SER A 5 -47.38 -37.79 -32.35
CA SER A 5 -48.84 -37.53 -32.29
C SER A 5 -49.48 -38.35 -31.14
N ARG A 6 -49.92 -37.74 -30.04
CA ARG A 6 -51.27 -37.17 -29.74
C ARG A 6 -52.45 -38.16 -29.77
N ARG A 7 -53.06 -38.37 -28.59
CA ARG A 7 -54.53 -38.32 -28.24
C ARG A 7 -54.73 -38.92 -26.83
N LEU A 8 -54.99 -38.16 -25.74
CA LEU A 8 -56.24 -37.57 -25.21
C LEU A 8 -57.41 -38.57 -24.99
N LEU A 9 -57.76 -38.86 -23.71
CA LEU A 9 -59.02 -38.44 -23.03
C LEU A 9 -59.35 -39.21 -21.73
N LEU A 10 -59.45 -38.43 -20.64
CA LEU A 10 -60.31 -38.41 -19.42
C LEU A 10 -61.23 -39.59 -18.99
N GLY A 11 -61.34 -39.78 -17.66
CA GLY A 11 -62.55 -40.26 -16.94
C GLY A 11 -62.29 -41.19 -15.73
N THR A 12 -61.93 -40.70 -14.54
CA THR A 12 -62.74 -40.54 -13.30
C THR A 12 -63.36 -41.79 -12.61
N ALA A 13 -62.85 -42.02 -11.39
CA ALA A 13 -63.53 -42.35 -10.11
C ALA A 13 -64.00 -43.80 -9.77
N GLY A 14 -63.49 -44.31 -8.63
CA GLY A 14 -64.34 -44.99 -7.63
C GLY A 14 -63.82 -46.28 -6.97
N ALA A 15 -63.50 -46.18 -5.67
CA ALA A 15 -63.69 -47.17 -4.59
C ALA A 15 -62.57 -48.17 -4.19
N ILE A 16 -61.90 -47.81 -3.08
CA ILE A 16 -61.66 -48.55 -1.81
C ILE A 16 -61.23 -50.04 -1.88
N GLY A 17 -60.02 -50.33 -1.38
CA GLY A 17 -59.59 -51.66 -0.94
C GLY A 17 -58.18 -51.64 -0.36
N ALA A 18 -58.03 -52.08 0.88
CA ALA A 18 -56.87 -51.89 1.75
C ALA A 18 -55.63 -52.76 1.43
N GLY A 19 -54.45 -52.23 1.79
CA GLY A 19 -53.38 -53.00 2.43
C GLY A 19 -52.27 -53.58 1.56
N ALA A 20 -51.10 -52.93 1.54
CA ALA A 20 -49.80 -53.55 1.86
C ALA A 20 -48.67 -52.53 1.66
N ALA A 21 -47.81 -52.44 2.68
CA ALA A 21 -46.69 -51.52 2.77
C ALA A 21 -45.56 -51.86 1.78
N VAL A 22 -45.06 -50.86 1.06
CA VAL A 22 -43.68 -50.84 0.56
C VAL A 22 -43.10 -49.46 0.86
N ALA A 23 -42.16 -49.44 1.81
CA ALA A 23 -41.42 -48.26 2.22
C ALA A 23 -40.65 -47.68 1.03
N SER A 24 -41.02 -46.48 0.60
CA SER A 24 -40.21 -45.62 -0.25
C SER A 24 -39.81 -44.41 0.59
N LEU A 25 -38.50 -44.29 0.85
CA LEU A 25 -37.88 -43.14 1.50
C LEU A 25 -38.08 -41.90 0.62
N THR A 26 -39.15 -41.16 0.87
CA THR A 26 -39.23 -39.75 0.47
C THR A 26 -38.24 -38.95 1.31
N PRO A 27 -37.42 -38.07 0.72
CA PRO A 27 -36.58 -37.16 1.50
C PRO A 27 -37.52 -36.27 2.32
N ALA A 28 -37.32 -36.25 3.63
CA ALA A 28 -38.00 -35.33 4.53
C ALA A 28 -37.59 -33.90 4.19
N ARG A 29 -38.30 -33.27 3.24
CA ARG A 29 -38.30 -31.83 3.06
C ARG A 29 -39.26 -31.23 4.08
N ALA A 30 -38.78 -31.13 5.32
CA ALA A 30 -39.32 -30.18 6.27
C ALA A 30 -38.40 -28.95 6.24
N GLU A 31 -38.64 -28.06 5.27
CA GLU A 31 -38.24 -26.66 5.41
C GLU A 31 -38.99 -26.10 6.63
N GLY A 32 -38.34 -26.18 7.80
CA GLY A 32 -38.78 -25.41 8.95
C GLY A 32 -38.74 -23.93 8.54
N ALA A 33 -39.91 -23.30 8.43
CA ALA A 33 -40.00 -21.87 8.20
C ALA A 33 -39.08 -21.17 9.22
N ALA A 34 -38.01 -20.55 8.74
CA ALA A 34 -37.06 -19.85 9.59
C ALA A 34 -37.83 -18.87 10.47
N ARG A 35 -37.66 -18.98 11.80
CA ARG A 35 -38.25 -18.00 12.72
C ARG A 35 -37.83 -16.60 12.27
N PRO A 36 -38.77 -15.65 12.12
CA PRO A 36 -38.43 -14.30 11.74
C PRO A 36 -37.45 -13.71 12.77
N PHE A 37 -36.42 -13.00 12.29
CA PHE A 37 -35.44 -12.36 13.15
C PHE A 37 -36.06 -11.22 13.95
N GLU A 38 -35.46 -10.90 15.10
CA GLU A 38 -35.92 -9.79 15.95
C GLU A 38 -35.66 -8.43 15.29
N ILE A 39 -36.71 -7.60 15.17
CA ILE A 39 -36.63 -6.26 14.55
C ILE A 39 -36.13 -5.21 15.54
N ALA A 40 -36.28 -5.45 16.85
CA ALA A 40 -35.96 -4.48 17.90
C ALA A 40 -34.52 -3.92 17.83
N PRO A 41 -33.48 -4.72 17.53
CA PRO A 41 -32.10 -4.21 17.38
C PRO A 41 -31.95 -3.15 16.28
N ALA A 42 -32.57 -3.37 15.11
CA ALA A 42 -32.57 -2.40 14.02
C ALA A 42 -33.29 -1.11 14.43
N ARG A 43 -34.46 -1.22 15.10
CA ARG A 43 -35.19 -0.05 15.61
C ARG A 43 -34.36 0.75 16.63
N ALA A 44 -33.62 0.06 17.51
CA ALA A 44 -32.74 0.71 18.47
C ALA A 44 -31.58 1.46 17.77
N ALA A 45 -30.98 0.86 16.73
CA ALA A 45 -29.97 1.53 15.90
C ALA A 45 -30.55 2.78 15.21
N LEU A 46 -31.74 2.69 14.62
CA LEU A 46 -32.39 3.86 14.02
C LEU A 46 -32.66 4.96 15.04
N ARG A 47 -33.09 4.65 16.26
CA ARG A 47 -33.25 5.66 17.31
C ARG A 47 -31.93 6.33 17.70
N ARG A 48 -30.82 5.58 17.76
CA ARG A 48 -29.49 6.16 18.01
C ARG A 48 -29.08 7.11 16.89
N LEU A 49 -29.22 6.66 15.64
CA LEU A 49 -28.74 7.33 14.43
C LEU A 49 -29.62 8.52 14.01
N LEU A 50 -30.95 8.42 14.12
CA LEU A 50 -31.92 9.35 13.53
C LEU A 50 -32.81 10.05 14.56
N GLY A 51 -32.78 9.63 15.83
CA GLY A 51 -33.67 10.16 16.88
C GLY A 51 -35.14 9.84 16.59
N ASP A 52 -36.02 10.83 16.77
CA ASP A 52 -37.48 10.65 16.66
C ASP A 52 -37.94 10.32 15.24
N HIS A 53 -37.12 10.58 14.21
CA HIS A 53 -37.41 10.14 12.84
C HIS A 53 -37.48 8.61 12.72
N ALA A 54 -36.91 7.86 13.68
CA ALA A 54 -37.04 6.41 13.73
C ALA A 54 -38.51 5.94 13.80
N GLU A 55 -39.41 6.75 14.37
CA GLU A 55 -40.85 6.44 14.46
C GLU A 55 -41.57 6.54 13.12
N GLN A 56 -40.97 7.21 12.13
CA GLN A 56 -41.50 7.29 10.76
C GLN A 56 -41.13 6.06 9.93
N PHE A 57 -40.38 5.10 10.49
CA PHE A 57 -40.05 3.84 9.83
C PHE A 57 -40.87 2.66 10.38
N ARG A 58 -41.60 2.01 9.46
CA ARG A 58 -42.18 0.68 9.69
C ARG A 58 -41.23 -0.38 9.15
N LEU A 59 -40.68 -1.19 10.03
CA LEU A 59 -39.76 -2.26 9.68
C LEU A 59 -40.49 -3.59 9.56
N ARG A 60 -40.21 -4.36 8.51
CA ARG A 60 -40.84 -5.66 8.23
C ARG A 60 -39.80 -6.74 7.91
N ALA A 61 -39.87 -7.88 8.59
CA ALA A 61 -39.02 -9.01 8.29
C ALA A 61 -39.46 -9.71 6.99
N LEU A 62 -38.51 -10.08 6.15
CA LEU A 62 -38.68 -10.97 5.01
C LEU A 62 -38.12 -12.34 5.36
N THR A 63 -38.82 -13.40 4.98
CA THR A 63 -38.40 -14.80 5.19
C THR A 63 -38.00 -15.45 3.87
N GLY A 64 -36.87 -16.16 3.87
CA GLY A 64 -36.41 -16.97 2.74
C GLY A 64 -35.91 -16.18 1.51
N GLY A 65 -35.19 -16.89 0.65
CA GLY A 65 -34.64 -16.35 -0.60
C GLY A 65 -33.30 -15.62 -0.44
N GLU A 66 -32.90 -14.93 -1.51
CA GLU A 66 -31.71 -14.08 -1.55
C GLU A 66 -31.81 -12.91 -0.55
N GLU A 67 -30.66 -12.48 -0.04
CA GLU A 67 -30.58 -11.34 0.86
C GLU A 67 -31.02 -10.08 0.12
N ARG A 68 -31.99 -9.36 0.67
CA ARG A 68 -32.61 -8.23 -0.02
C ARG A 68 -33.26 -7.27 0.94
N PHE A 69 -33.41 -6.03 0.48
CA PHE A 69 -34.29 -5.04 1.10
C PHE A 69 -35.23 -4.42 0.06
N GLU A 70 -36.34 -3.88 0.55
CA GLU A 70 -37.30 -3.08 -0.21
C GLU A 70 -37.72 -1.88 0.64
N VAL A 71 -37.75 -0.69 0.03
CA VAL A 71 -38.22 0.55 0.66
C VAL A 71 -39.38 1.13 -0.14
N THR A 72 -40.51 1.31 0.52
CA THR A 72 -41.75 1.90 -0.01
C THR A 72 -42.37 2.84 1.03
N GLY A 73 -43.63 3.21 0.84
CA GLY A 73 -44.41 3.97 1.81
C GLY A 73 -44.72 5.39 1.37
N GLU A 74 -45.24 6.17 2.32
CA GLU A 74 -45.74 7.53 2.12
C GLU A 74 -44.95 8.52 2.98
N ALA A 75 -45.18 9.82 2.77
CA ALA A 75 -44.52 10.84 3.56
C ALA A 75 -44.79 10.65 5.06
N GLY A 76 -43.73 10.56 5.86
CA GLY A 76 -43.79 10.30 7.29
C GLY A 76 -44.12 8.86 7.71
N ARG A 77 -44.27 7.94 6.75
CA ARG A 77 -44.54 6.51 6.97
C ARG A 77 -43.77 5.67 5.94
N ILE A 78 -42.46 5.59 6.13
CA ILE A 78 -41.56 4.83 5.26
C ILE A 78 -41.60 3.36 5.69
N GLU A 79 -41.91 2.45 4.78
CA GLU A 79 -41.87 1.01 5.04
C GLU A 79 -40.56 0.43 4.50
N VAL A 80 -39.82 -0.28 5.35
CA VAL A 80 -38.58 -0.97 4.99
C VAL A 80 -38.73 -2.44 5.31
N ALA A 81 -38.65 -3.29 4.30
CA ALA A 81 -38.64 -4.73 4.43
C ALA A 81 -37.22 -5.28 4.19
N GLY A 82 -36.78 -6.26 4.96
CA GLY A 82 -35.41 -6.79 4.86
C GLY A 82 -35.26 -8.21 5.42
N THR A 83 -34.23 -8.92 4.99
CA THR A 83 -33.96 -10.33 5.36
C THR A 83 -33.18 -10.51 6.67
N SER A 84 -32.66 -9.44 7.26
CA SER A 84 -32.07 -9.41 8.60
C SER A 84 -32.21 -8.01 9.21
N ALA A 85 -31.93 -7.87 10.52
CA ALA A 85 -31.92 -6.58 11.19
C ALA A 85 -30.88 -5.61 10.58
N GLY A 86 -29.68 -6.10 10.22
CA GLY A 86 -28.67 -5.31 9.52
C GLY A 86 -29.14 -4.88 8.12
N VAL A 87 -29.79 -5.77 7.37
CA VAL A 87 -30.30 -5.47 6.02
C VAL A 87 -31.42 -4.42 6.03
N LEU A 88 -32.24 -4.39 7.09
CA LEU A 88 -33.18 -3.28 7.31
C LEU A 88 -32.45 -1.94 7.40
N LEU A 89 -31.32 -1.88 8.12
CA LEU A 89 -30.50 -0.67 8.21
C LEU A 89 -29.89 -0.31 6.87
N THR A 90 -29.40 -1.30 6.10
CA THR A 90 -28.92 -1.08 4.73
C THR A 90 -29.99 -0.44 3.84
N GLY A 91 -31.22 -0.95 3.88
CA GLY A 91 -32.35 -0.36 3.14
C GLY A 91 -32.66 1.08 3.56
N VAL A 92 -32.65 1.36 4.87
CA VAL A 92 -32.78 2.74 5.38
C VAL A 92 -31.65 3.63 4.87
N HIS A 93 -30.41 3.17 4.87
CA HIS A 93 -29.26 3.95 4.38
C HIS A 93 -29.38 4.31 2.91
N HIS A 94 -29.77 3.36 2.06
CA HIS A 94 -30.06 3.60 0.65
C HIS A 94 -31.18 4.63 0.46
N TYR A 95 -32.26 4.52 1.24
CA TYR A 95 -33.35 5.50 1.21
C TYR A 95 -32.88 6.89 1.64
N LEU A 96 -32.11 6.99 2.72
CA LEU A 96 -31.57 8.27 3.20
C LEU A 96 -30.65 8.90 2.14
N ARG A 97 -29.79 8.12 1.50
CA ARG A 97 -28.88 8.60 0.46
C ARG A 97 -29.65 9.03 -0.80
N ASP A 98 -30.50 8.15 -1.33
CA ASP A 98 -31.07 8.30 -2.66
C ASP A 98 -32.31 9.22 -2.66
N THR A 99 -33.04 9.31 -1.53
CA THR A 99 -34.26 10.14 -1.40
C THR A 99 -34.02 11.38 -0.54
N CYS A 100 -33.39 11.22 0.63
CA CYS A 100 -33.20 12.34 1.58
C CYS A 100 -31.90 13.12 1.36
N ARG A 101 -31.00 12.64 0.48
CA ARG A 101 -29.64 13.18 0.30
C ARG A 101 -28.87 13.24 1.61
N VAL A 102 -28.88 12.14 2.36
CA VAL A 102 -28.15 12.00 3.62
C VAL A 102 -27.23 10.80 3.54
N HIS A 103 -25.94 11.03 3.80
CA HIS A 103 -24.95 9.97 3.94
C HIS A 103 -24.49 9.81 5.40
N LEU A 104 -24.60 8.58 5.91
CA LEU A 104 -24.04 8.17 7.20
C LEU A 104 -22.79 7.31 6.94
N GLY A 105 -21.63 7.72 7.47
CA GLY A 105 -20.36 6.97 7.38
C GLY A 105 -19.71 6.79 8.75
N TRP A 106 -18.41 6.46 8.79
CA TRP A 106 -17.63 6.13 10.01
C TRP A 106 -17.94 6.94 11.27
N ARG A 107 -18.05 8.26 11.09
CA ARG A 107 -18.25 9.23 12.18
C ARG A 107 -19.60 9.91 12.10
N ALA A 108 -20.60 9.21 11.53
CA ALA A 108 -21.97 9.66 11.41
C ALA A 108 -22.46 10.31 12.71
N ARG A 109 -22.85 11.57 12.60
CA ARG A 109 -23.66 12.26 13.60
C ARG A 109 -25.12 12.20 13.14
N ARG A 110 -26.02 12.56 14.04
CA ARG A 110 -27.44 12.71 13.69
C ARG A 110 -27.58 13.67 12.50
N PRO A 111 -28.13 13.22 11.37
CA PRO A 111 -28.26 14.05 10.20
C PRO A 111 -29.36 15.10 10.38
N ALA A 112 -29.24 16.23 9.68
CA ALA A 112 -30.35 17.16 9.55
C ALA A 112 -31.38 16.57 8.58
N LEU A 113 -32.55 16.19 9.08
CA LEU A 113 -33.66 15.63 8.31
C LEU A 113 -34.87 16.56 8.38
N PRO A 114 -35.72 16.59 7.34
CA PRO A 114 -37.00 17.28 7.43
C PRO A 114 -37.88 16.61 8.48
N ARG A 115 -38.72 17.39 9.17
CA ARG A 115 -39.64 16.89 10.21
C ARG A 115 -40.47 15.69 9.73
N THR A 116 -40.88 15.71 8.46
CA THR A 116 -41.57 14.61 7.80
C THR A 116 -40.67 14.07 6.69
N LEU A 117 -40.33 12.79 6.79
CA LEU A 117 -39.53 12.09 5.79
C LEU A 117 -40.28 11.98 4.46
N PRO A 118 -39.65 12.31 3.32
CA PRO A 118 -40.30 12.24 2.02
C PRO A 118 -40.53 10.81 1.56
N ALA A 119 -41.63 10.53 0.86
CA ALA A 119 -41.83 9.23 0.22
C ALA A 119 -40.76 8.99 -0.86
N PRO A 120 -40.27 7.75 -1.05
CA PRO A 120 -39.42 7.44 -2.20
C PRO A 120 -40.23 7.63 -3.49
N ALA A 121 -39.65 8.26 -4.52
CA ALA A 121 -40.35 8.52 -5.79
C ALA A 121 -40.76 7.23 -6.53
N ARG A 122 -40.08 6.12 -6.23
CA ARG A 122 -40.39 4.76 -6.68
C ARG A 122 -39.87 3.77 -5.63
N PRO A 123 -40.42 2.55 -5.54
CA PRO A 123 -39.88 1.52 -4.67
C PRO A 123 -38.37 1.33 -4.88
N LEU A 124 -37.60 1.34 -3.79
CA LEU A 124 -36.17 1.05 -3.80
C LEU A 124 -35.96 -0.40 -3.38
N ALA A 125 -35.54 -1.26 -4.30
CA ALA A 125 -35.23 -2.65 -3.99
C ALA A 125 -33.81 -3.00 -4.48
N ARG A 126 -33.08 -3.75 -3.66
CA ARG A 126 -31.80 -4.36 -4.02
C ARG A 126 -31.72 -5.75 -3.41
N SER A 127 -31.05 -6.66 -4.11
CA SER A 127 -30.70 -7.99 -3.60
C SER A 127 -29.24 -8.29 -3.89
N THR A 128 -28.68 -9.23 -3.14
CA THR A 128 -27.35 -9.75 -3.37
C THR A 128 -27.29 -11.25 -3.12
N ARG A 129 -26.51 -11.94 -3.95
CA ARG A 129 -26.16 -13.36 -3.78
C ARG A 129 -24.88 -13.57 -2.97
N LEU A 130 -24.18 -12.49 -2.68
CA LEU A 130 -22.91 -12.51 -1.96
C LEU A 130 -23.17 -12.73 -0.47
N ARG A 131 -22.79 -13.92 -0.01
CA ARG A 131 -23.02 -14.36 1.38
C ARG A 131 -22.12 -13.62 2.35
N HIS A 132 -20.90 -13.27 1.92
CA HIS A 132 -19.87 -12.70 2.78
C HIS A 132 -19.64 -11.22 2.44
N ARG A 133 -19.81 -10.32 3.42
CA ARG A 133 -19.37 -8.92 3.33
C ARG A 133 -18.55 -8.62 4.58
N PHE A 134 -17.30 -9.05 4.50
CA PHE A 134 -16.31 -9.01 5.57
C PHE A 134 -15.75 -7.60 5.76
N ALA A 135 -15.55 -7.20 7.02
CA ALA A 135 -15.00 -5.90 7.38
C ALA A 135 -13.89 -6.03 8.44
N LEU A 136 -12.93 -5.10 8.30
CA LEU A 136 -11.79 -4.84 9.18
C LEU A 136 -10.61 -5.81 9.00
N ASN A 137 -9.41 -5.25 8.87
CA ASN A 137 -8.15 -6.00 8.81
C ASN A 137 -7.72 -6.48 10.20
N ASP A 138 -6.85 -7.48 10.27
CA ASP A 138 -6.19 -7.93 11.51
C ASP A 138 -5.55 -6.78 12.28
N THR A 139 -4.91 -5.85 11.56
CA THR A 139 -4.21 -4.69 12.13
C THR A 139 -5.12 -3.51 12.49
N ASN A 140 -6.42 -3.57 12.14
CA ASN A 140 -7.36 -2.48 12.29
C ASN A 140 -7.45 -1.93 13.73
N ASP A 141 -7.60 -2.82 14.73
CA ASP A 141 -7.75 -2.37 16.12
C ASP A 141 -6.51 -1.60 16.58
N GLY A 142 -5.31 -2.05 16.17
CA GLY A 142 -4.03 -1.42 16.53
C GLY A 142 -3.89 -0.01 15.98
N TYR A 143 -4.16 0.20 14.69
CA TYR A 143 -3.94 1.52 14.07
C TYR A 143 -5.15 2.45 14.08
N THR A 144 -6.37 1.93 14.17
CA THR A 144 -7.57 2.77 14.19
C THR A 144 -7.77 3.37 15.56
N PHE A 145 -8.06 2.52 16.54
CA PHE A 145 -8.35 2.96 17.89
C PHE A 145 -8.31 1.81 18.92
N PRO A 146 -7.11 1.35 19.34
CA PRO A 146 -6.97 0.22 20.26
C PRO A 146 -7.51 0.53 21.66
N TYR A 147 -7.73 1.83 21.92
CA TYR A 147 -8.26 2.37 23.15
C TYR A 147 -9.78 2.64 23.11
N ALA A 148 -10.47 2.15 22.07
CA ALA A 148 -11.89 2.37 21.86
C ALA A 148 -12.76 1.85 23.02
N ASP A 149 -13.80 2.60 23.33
CA ASP A 149 -14.83 2.23 24.29
C ASP A 149 -16.10 1.71 23.60
N TRP A 150 -17.12 1.38 24.41
CA TRP A 150 -18.38 0.88 23.87
C TRP A 150 -19.10 1.89 22.95
N PRO A 151 -19.27 3.17 23.30
CA PRO A 151 -19.86 4.18 22.40
C PRO A 151 -19.20 4.25 21.02
N TYR A 152 -17.89 4.05 20.92
CA TYR A 152 -17.22 3.93 19.63
C TYR A 152 -17.69 2.70 18.86
N TRP A 153 -17.61 1.51 19.48
CA TRP A 153 -17.95 0.25 18.83
C TRP A 153 -19.43 0.14 18.47
N GLU A 154 -20.33 0.64 19.31
CA GLU A 154 -21.77 0.68 19.02
C GLU A 154 -22.05 1.44 17.72
N ARG A 155 -21.39 2.60 17.54
CA ARG A 155 -21.51 3.37 16.30
C ARG A 155 -20.85 2.67 15.12
N MET A 156 -19.64 2.10 15.30
CA MET A 156 -18.94 1.37 14.25
C MET A 156 -19.82 0.25 13.69
N ILE A 157 -20.43 -0.56 14.57
CA ILE A 157 -21.31 -1.66 14.18
C ILE A 157 -22.56 -1.14 13.45
N ASP A 158 -23.20 -0.08 13.97
CA ASP A 158 -24.35 0.55 13.31
C ASP A 158 -23.99 1.03 11.89
N VAL A 159 -22.79 1.62 11.70
CA VAL A 159 -22.29 2.07 10.39
C VAL A 159 -21.98 0.88 9.47
N LEU A 160 -21.32 -0.16 9.95
CA LEU A 160 -21.05 -1.36 9.16
C LEU A 160 -22.36 -2.00 8.66
N ALA A 161 -23.39 -2.05 9.50
CA ALA A 161 -24.71 -2.55 9.13
C ALA A 161 -25.43 -1.65 8.09
N LEU A 162 -25.35 -0.31 8.23
CA LEU A 162 -25.86 0.63 7.23
C LEU A 162 -25.24 0.40 5.84
N HIS A 163 -23.97 0.00 5.79
CA HIS A 163 -23.23 -0.29 4.56
C HIS A 163 -23.31 -1.77 4.13
N GLY A 164 -24.13 -2.59 4.81
CA GLY A 164 -24.42 -3.98 4.42
C GLY A 164 -23.32 -4.99 4.73
N CYS A 165 -22.30 -4.61 5.52
CA CYS A 165 -21.36 -5.56 6.09
C CYS A 165 -22.10 -6.53 7.01
N ASN A 166 -21.71 -7.81 6.99
CA ASN A 166 -22.33 -8.84 7.84
C ASN A 166 -21.33 -9.73 8.56
N GLU A 167 -20.04 -9.57 8.32
CA GLU A 167 -18.96 -10.29 8.99
C GLU A 167 -17.92 -9.28 9.47
N VAL A 168 -17.60 -9.30 10.77
CA VAL A 168 -16.72 -8.28 11.36
C VAL A 168 -15.68 -8.97 12.23
N LEU A 169 -14.40 -8.69 11.96
CA LEU A 169 -13.31 -9.18 12.80
C LEU A 169 -13.35 -8.52 14.19
N VAL A 170 -13.33 -9.34 15.24
CA VAL A 170 -13.35 -8.90 16.64
C VAL A 170 -12.18 -9.53 17.39
N ILE A 171 -11.17 -8.72 17.69
CA ILE A 171 -9.99 -9.17 18.46
C ILE A 171 -10.05 -8.81 19.94
N ALA A 172 -10.85 -7.80 20.33
CA ALA A 172 -10.94 -7.36 21.71
C ALA A 172 -11.38 -8.51 22.65
N GLY A 173 -10.63 -8.72 23.73
CA GLY A 173 -10.90 -9.73 24.75
C GLY A 173 -10.08 -11.03 24.59
N HIS A 174 -9.36 -11.22 23.48
CA HIS A 174 -8.54 -12.42 23.28
C HIS A 174 -7.31 -12.47 24.18
N GLU A 175 -6.83 -11.32 24.67
CA GLU A 175 -5.80 -11.27 25.71
C GLU A 175 -6.24 -11.95 27.01
N ALA A 176 -7.53 -11.86 27.37
CA ALA A 176 -8.07 -12.55 28.54
C ALA A 176 -8.29 -14.05 28.27
N VAL A 177 -8.59 -14.44 27.04
CA VAL A 177 -8.65 -15.85 26.62
C VAL A 177 -7.27 -16.48 26.79
N TYR A 178 -6.22 -15.87 26.22
CA TYR A 178 -4.86 -16.37 26.35
C TYR A 178 -4.35 -16.37 27.78
N HIS A 179 -4.67 -15.35 28.57
CA HIS A 179 -4.34 -15.35 30.00
C HIS A 179 -4.86 -16.62 30.69
N ARG A 180 -6.14 -16.98 30.51
CA ARG A 180 -6.71 -18.21 31.09
C ARG A 180 -6.11 -19.49 30.51
N VAL A 181 -5.88 -19.52 29.21
CA VAL A 181 -5.21 -20.67 28.56
C VAL A 181 -3.84 -20.89 29.18
N LEU A 182 -3.00 -19.87 29.29
CA LEU A 182 -1.66 -20.02 29.85
C LEU A 182 -1.69 -20.51 31.30
N MET A 183 -2.67 -20.05 32.10
CA MET A 183 -2.88 -20.55 33.46
C MET A 183 -3.21 -22.06 33.48
N ASP A 184 -4.00 -22.56 32.52
CA ASP A 184 -4.30 -24.00 32.39
C ASP A 184 -3.04 -24.83 32.05
N PHE A 185 -2.02 -24.22 31.43
CA PHE A 185 -0.78 -24.87 30.99
C PHE A 185 0.45 -24.48 31.83
N GLY A 186 0.23 -24.18 33.12
CA GLY A 186 1.27 -24.10 34.13
C GLY A 186 2.01 -22.77 34.22
N TYR A 187 1.50 -21.70 33.61
CA TYR A 187 2.01 -20.35 33.82
C TYR A 187 1.28 -19.68 35.00
N SER A 188 2.02 -18.89 35.78
CA SER A 188 1.44 -18.01 36.81
C SER A 188 0.78 -16.78 36.20
N ASP A 189 -0.04 -16.06 36.98
CA ASP A 189 -0.69 -14.82 36.53
C ASP A 189 0.32 -13.79 35.99
N ALA A 190 1.44 -13.64 36.71
CA ALA A 190 2.48 -12.69 36.33
C ALA A 190 3.14 -13.07 35.00
N GLU A 191 3.48 -14.34 34.82
CA GLU A 191 4.09 -14.84 33.57
C GLU A 191 3.11 -14.73 32.38
N ALA A 192 1.86 -15.13 32.58
CA ALA A 192 0.83 -15.05 31.55
C ALA A 192 0.59 -13.61 31.10
N ARG A 193 0.51 -12.64 32.02
CA ARG A 193 0.34 -11.22 31.68
C ARG A 193 1.60 -10.61 31.07
N ALA A 194 2.80 -11.00 31.50
CA ALA A 194 4.05 -10.50 30.93
C ALA A 194 4.21 -10.82 29.44
N TRP A 195 3.59 -11.90 28.96
CA TRP A 195 3.62 -12.28 27.55
C TRP A 195 2.63 -11.50 26.68
N LEU A 196 1.61 -10.88 27.28
CA LEU A 196 0.58 -10.13 26.56
C LEU A 196 1.06 -8.71 26.27
N PRO A 197 1.02 -8.23 25.00
CA PRO A 197 1.39 -6.86 24.69
C PRO A 197 0.29 -5.85 25.07
N ALA A 198 0.63 -4.56 25.03
CA ALA A 198 -0.34 -3.47 25.12
C ALA A 198 -1.42 -3.58 24.02
N PRO A 199 -2.65 -3.05 24.24
CA PRO A 199 -3.72 -3.07 23.24
C PRO A 199 -3.32 -2.57 21.85
N SER A 200 -2.41 -1.58 21.78
CA SER A 200 -1.88 -1.04 20.53
C SER A 200 -1.13 -2.06 19.67
N HIS A 201 -0.59 -3.13 20.25
CA HIS A 201 0.25 -4.13 19.57
C HIS A 201 -0.35 -5.54 19.57
N GLN A 202 -1.54 -5.73 20.15
CA GLN A 202 -2.25 -7.02 20.15
C GLN A 202 -2.49 -7.62 18.75
N PRO A 203 -2.78 -6.85 17.68
CA PRO A 203 -2.90 -7.40 16.33
C PRO A 203 -1.72 -8.27 15.89
N TRP A 204 -0.49 -7.76 16.05
CA TRP A 204 0.73 -8.49 15.64
C TRP A 204 1.03 -9.66 16.55
N TRP A 205 0.59 -9.64 17.81
CA TRP A 205 0.66 -10.81 18.67
C TRP A 205 -0.28 -11.92 18.22
N LEU A 206 -1.53 -11.58 17.87
CA LEU A 206 -2.48 -12.56 17.33
C LEU A 206 -2.01 -13.13 15.98
N LEU A 207 -1.28 -12.34 15.17
CA LEU A 207 -0.59 -12.79 13.94
C LEU A 207 0.73 -13.54 14.20
N GLN A 208 1.10 -13.79 15.46
CA GLN A 208 2.31 -14.52 15.89
C GLN A 208 3.63 -13.81 15.51
N ASN A 209 3.63 -12.48 15.41
CA ASN A 209 4.79 -11.68 15.01
C ASN A 209 5.59 -11.15 16.23
N LEU A 210 4.94 -10.91 17.37
CA LEU A 210 5.58 -10.40 18.59
C LEU A 210 4.85 -10.87 19.85
N SER A 211 5.48 -10.69 21.01
CA SER A 211 4.87 -10.83 22.34
C SER A 211 5.42 -9.81 23.34
N GLY A 212 4.66 -9.55 24.41
CA GLY A 212 5.10 -8.78 25.60
C GLY A 212 5.33 -7.28 25.44
N PHE A 213 5.38 -6.72 24.23
CA PHE A 213 5.73 -5.30 24.04
C PHE A 213 4.68 -4.36 24.65
N GLY A 214 5.13 -3.50 25.57
CA GLY A 214 4.27 -2.55 26.28
C GLY A 214 3.36 -3.16 27.36
N GLY A 215 3.50 -4.46 27.62
CA GLY A 215 2.86 -5.14 28.75
C GLY A 215 3.67 -5.01 30.06
N PRO A 216 3.23 -5.67 31.15
CA PRO A 216 2.02 -6.50 31.25
C PRO A 216 0.74 -5.67 31.45
N PRO A 217 -0.40 -6.03 30.84
CA PRO A 217 -1.69 -5.46 31.20
C PRO A 217 -2.08 -5.86 32.63
N SER A 218 -2.83 -5.00 33.30
CA SER A 218 -3.42 -5.30 34.62
C SER A 218 -4.63 -6.25 34.51
N PRO A 219 -4.97 -6.98 35.58
CA PRO A 219 -6.19 -7.78 35.61
C PRO A 219 -7.47 -6.98 35.31
N ALA A 220 -7.52 -5.72 35.76
CA ALA A 220 -8.65 -4.82 35.50
C ALA A 220 -8.78 -4.46 34.02
N LEU A 221 -7.65 -4.22 33.34
CA LEU A 221 -7.64 -3.97 31.90
C LEU A 221 -8.10 -5.21 31.11
N LEU A 222 -7.61 -6.41 31.48
CA LEU A 222 -8.05 -7.68 30.88
C LEU A 222 -9.56 -7.88 31.01
N ALA A 223 -10.11 -7.68 32.22
CA ALA A 223 -11.54 -7.80 32.48
C ALA A 223 -12.36 -6.78 31.67
N ARG A 224 -11.90 -5.53 31.60
CA ARG A 224 -12.56 -4.45 30.83
C ARG A 224 -12.59 -4.77 29.33
N ARG A 225 -11.48 -5.25 28.77
CA ARG A 225 -11.38 -5.63 27.34
C ARG A 225 -12.21 -6.87 27.02
N ALA A 226 -12.24 -7.88 27.90
CA ALA A 226 -13.10 -9.05 27.74
C ALA A 226 -14.59 -8.69 27.72
N ALA A 227 -15.02 -7.83 28.65
CA ALA A 227 -16.40 -7.33 28.69
C ALA A 227 -16.76 -6.52 27.44
N LEU A 228 -15.84 -5.71 26.92
CA LEU A 228 -16.01 -4.99 25.66
C LEU A 228 -16.15 -5.96 24.48
N GLY A 229 -15.25 -6.93 24.35
CA GLY A 229 -15.28 -7.96 23.29
C GLY A 229 -16.59 -8.74 23.26
N ARG A 230 -17.08 -9.16 24.43
CA ARG A 230 -18.39 -9.79 24.58
C ARG A 230 -19.52 -8.91 24.07
N ARG A 231 -19.53 -7.64 24.48
CA ARG A 231 -20.58 -6.68 24.12
C ARG A 231 -20.59 -6.38 22.61
N ILE A 232 -19.42 -6.30 21.98
CA ILE A 232 -19.27 -6.17 20.52
C ILE A 232 -19.90 -7.39 19.83
N ALA A 233 -19.51 -8.59 20.24
CA ALA A 233 -19.98 -9.84 19.63
C ALA A 233 -21.50 -10.01 19.78
N ASP A 234 -22.06 -9.68 20.93
CA ASP A 234 -23.50 -9.76 21.18
C ASP A 234 -24.27 -8.78 20.27
N ARG A 235 -23.80 -7.53 20.12
CA ARG A 235 -24.45 -6.56 19.23
C ARG A 235 -24.37 -6.94 17.75
N LEU A 236 -23.28 -7.55 17.30
CA LEU A 236 -23.19 -8.08 15.94
C LEU A 236 -24.29 -9.14 15.71
N ARG A 237 -24.42 -10.09 16.63
CA ARG A 237 -25.45 -11.15 16.56
C ARG A 237 -26.88 -10.58 16.60
N GLU A 238 -27.13 -9.58 17.45
CA GLU A 238 -28.42 -8.87 17.52
C GLU A 238 -28.84 -8.29 16.16
N LEU A 239 -27.88 -7.80 15.36
CA LEU A 239 -28.13 -7.27 14.02
C LEU A 239 -28.14 -8.34 12.92
N GLY A 240 -27.96 -9.62 13.26
CA GLY A 240 -27.83 -10.69 12.27
C GLY A 240 -26.49 -10.68 11.53
N MET A 241 -25.47 -10.04 12.11
CA MET A 241 -24.08 -10.05 11.64
C MET A 241 -23.28 -11.12 12.42
N ALA A 242 -22.24 -11.66 11.81
CA ALA A 242 -21.36 -12.64 12.43
C ALA A 242 -20.10 -11.96 12.99
N PRO A 243 -19.80 -12.12 14.30
CA PRO A 243 -18.44 -11.89 14.77
C PRO A 243 -17.52 -12.95 14.17
N VAL A 244 -16.41 -12.50 13.59
CA VAL A 244 -15.29 -13.34 13.18
C VAL A 244 -14.22 -13.23 14.27
N PHE A 245 -13.88 -14.35 14.90
CA PHE A 245 -12.88 -14.37 15.98
C PHE A 245 -11.54 -14.91 15.49
N PRO A 246 -10.40 -14.47 16.04
CA PRO A 246 -9.15 -15.22 15.98
C PRO A 246 -9.36 -16.69 16.38
N GLY A 247 -8.84 -17.62 15.59
CA GLY A 247 -8.75 -19.04 15.97
C GLY A 247 -7.39 -19.39 16.56
N TYR A 248 -7.26 -20.61 17.10
CA TYR A 248 -6.00 -21.12 17.61
C TYR A 248 -5.24 -21.94 16.56
N TYR A 249 -4.01 -21.52 16.27
CA TYR A 249 -3.13 -22.19 15.31
C TYR A 249 -1.67 -22.29 15.79
N GLY A 250 -1.47 -22.29 17.12
CA GLY A 250 -0.27 -22.86 17.73
C GLY A 250 0.77 -21.89 18.28
N HIS A 251 0.46 -20.63 18.56
CA HIS A 251 1.46 -19.77 19.23
C HIS A 251 1.47 -19.99 20.74
N VAL A 252 2.66 -20.17 21.31
CA VAL A 252 2.90 -20.36 22.74
C VAL A 252 4.12 -19.54 23.22
N PRO A 253 4.23 -19.23 24.52
CA PRO A 253 5.42 -18.57 25.07
C PRO A 253 6.64 -19.47 25.06
N ASP A 254 7.81 -18.87 25.23
CA ASP A 254 9.06 -19.58 25.48
C ASP A 254 8.93 -20.50 26.72
N GLY A 255 9.71 -21.60 26.74
CA GLY A 255 9.70 -22.58 27.83
C GLY A 255 8.44 -23.46 27.91
N PHE A 256 7.53 -23.40 26.92
CA PHE A 256 6.29 -24.18 26.93
C PHE A 256 6.53 -25.70 27.05
N THR A 257 7.59 -26.22 26.42
CA THR A 257 7.93 -27.65 26.43
C THR A 257 8.40 -28.15 27.79
N GLU A 258 8.97 -27.28 28.63
CA GLU A 258 9.44 -27.64 29.97
C GLU A 258 8.26 -27.89 30.92
N ARG A 259 7.15 -27.19 30.68
CA ARG A 259 5.92 -27.26 31.49
C ARG A 259 4.93 -28.30 30.98
N ASN A 260 5.00 -28.63 29.69
CA ASN A 260 4.00 -29.43 29.00
C ASN A 260 4.65 -30.65 28.32
N PRO A 261 4.73 -31.80 29.03
CA PRO A 261 5.33 -33.02 28.50
C PRO A 261 4.71 -33.46 27.16
N GLY A 262 5.56 -33.84 26.20
CA GLY A 262 5.14 -34.22 24.86
C GLY A 262 4.83 -33.07 23.91
N ALA A 263 4.98 -31.81 24.35
CA ALA A 263 4.91 -30.66 23.47
C ALA A 263 6.17 -30.58 22.61
N ARG A 264 6.00 -30.16 21.36
CA ARG A 264 7.10 -29.86 20.44
C ARG A 264 6.85 -28.50 19.83
N VAL A 265 7.85 -27.64 19.87
CA VAL A 265 7.78 -26.30 19.28
C VAL A 265 8.79 -26.15 18.13
N VAL A 266 8.48 -25.23 17.23
CA VAL A 266 9.35 -24.77 16.15
C VAL A 266 9.65 -23.29 16.39
N PRO A 267 10.92 -22.92 16.65
CA PRO A 267 11.32 -21.53 16.78
C PRO A 267 11.02 -20.72 15.52
N GLN A 268 10.37 -19.57 15.68
CA GLN A 268 9.88 -18.76 14.56
C GLN A 268 10.82 -17.61 14.16
N GLY A 269 11.89 -17.38 14.92
CA GLY A 269 12.91 -16.38 14.60
C GLY A 269 12.44 -14.93 14.85
N ILE A 270 12.89 -14.01 14.00
CA ILE A 270 12.70 -12.56 14.18
C ILE A 270 11.74 -12.01 13.12
N TRP A 271 10.77 -11.21 13.55
CA TRP A 271 9.94 -10.38 12.68
C TRP A 271 10.22 -8.91 12.99
N HIS A 272 10.76 -8.15 12.03
CA HIS A 272 11.10 -6.73 12.18
C HIS A 272 11.72 -6.36 13.55
N GLY A 273 12.72 -7.13 14.01
CA GLY A 273 13.43 -6.88 15.27
C GLY A 273 12.75 -7.40 16.54
N PHE A 274 11.51 -7.92 16.45
CA PHE A 274 10.84 -8.64 17.53
C PHE A 274 11.09 -10.14 17.44
N GLN A 275 11.33 -10.78 18.58
CA GLN A 275 11.29 -12.24 18.69
C GLN A 275 9.85 -12.72 18.49
N ARG A 276 9.66 -13.61 17.51
CA ARG A 276 8.37 -14.27 17.29
C ARG A 276 8.16 -15.34 18.37
N PRO A 277 6.93 -15.50 18.88
CA PRO A 277 6.59 -16.64 19.72
C PRO A 277 6.84 -17.97 19.01
N ASP A 278 7.20 -18.99 19.78
CA ASP A 278 7.37 -20.34 19.29
C ASP A 278 6.07 -20.95 18.75
N TRP A 279 6.19 -21.79 17.71
CA TRP A 279 5.05 -22.45 17.08
C TRP A 279 4.92 -23.90 17.55
N LEU A 280 3.89 -24.19 18.34
CA LEU A 280 3.51 -25.51 18.81
C LEU A 280 3.06 -26.40 17.64
N ASP A 281 3.77 -27.50 17.41
CA ASP A 281 3.53 -28.46 16.32
C ASP A 281 2.07 -28.97 16.38
N PRO A 282 1.23 -28.65 15.38
CA PRO A 282 -0.19 -29.00 15.42
C PRO A 282 -0.50 -30.48 15.47
N ARG A 283 0.47 -31.35 15.17
CA ARG A 283 0.30 -32.81 15.19
C ARG A 283 0.38 -33.41 16.60
N THR A 284 0.81 -32.62 17.59
CA THR A 284 1.04 -33.10 18.95
C THR A 284 -0.23 -33.11 19.79
N ALA A 285 -0.33 -34.01 20.78
CA ALA A 285 -1.47 -34.04 21.70
C ALA A 285 -1.60 -32.75 22.54
N PRO A 286 -0.51 -32.12 23.00
CA PRO A 286 -0.58 -30.81 23.65
C PRO A 286 -1.21 -29.72 22.78
N PHE A 287 -0.98 -29.70 21.46
CA PHE A 287 -1.68 -28.75 20.58
C PHE A 287 -3.20 -28.89 20.66
N ALA A 288 -3.70 -30.12 20.55
CA ALA A 288 -5.14 -30.38 20.64
C ALA A 288 -5.71 -29.97 22.01
N ALA A 289 -4.96 -30.20 23.10
CA ALA A 289 -5.35 -29.77 24.44
C ALA A 289 -5.40 -28.25 24.57
N VAL A 290 -4.39 -27.53 24.06
CA VAL A 290 -4.36 -26.05 24.10
C VAL A 290 -5.48 -25.48 23.24
N ALA A 291 -5.71 -26.01 22.04
CA ALA A 291 -6.80 -25.58 21.18
C ALA A 291 -8.16 -25.76 21.87
N ALA A 292 -8.39 -26.90 22.53
CA ALA A 292 -9.63 -27.17 23.26
C ALA A 292 -9.82 -26.20 24.45
N SER A 293 -8.76 -25.91 25.21
CA SER A 293 -8.79 -24.89 26.27
C SER A 293 -9.07 -23.49 25.71
N PHE A 294 -8.40 -23.11 24.61
CA PHE A 294 -8.59 -21.82 23.94
C PHE A 294 -10.04 -21.62 23.50
N TYR A 295 -10.60 -22.56 22.74
CA TYR A 295 -11.97 -22.43 22.25
C TYR A 295 -13.01 -22.48 23.38
N ARG A 296 -12.75 -23.23 24.46
CA ARG A 296 -13.60 -23.20 25.67
C ARG A 296 -13.60 -21.81 26.30
N HIS A 297 -12.43 -21.27 26.64
CA HIS A 297 -12.31 -19.95 27.28
C HIS A 297 -12.83 -18.82 26.38
N GLN A 298 -12.60 -18.92 25.07
CA GLN A 298 -13.15 -17.98 24.08
C GLN A 298 -14.69 -18.01 24.07
N ALA A 299 -15.30 -19.19 24.05
CA ALA A 299 -16.75 -19.34 24.09
C ALA A 299 -17.36 -18.83 25.41
N GLU A 300 -16.71 -19.09 26.54
CA GLU A 300 -17.14 -18.60 27.86
C GLU A 300 -17.11 -17.07 27.94
N LEU A 301 -16.02 -16.45 27.49
CA LEU A 301 -15.81 -15.01 27.58
C LEU A 301 -16.60 -14.23 26.52
N LEU A 302 -16.56 -14.66 25.26
CA LEU A 302 -17.00 -13.88 24.10
C LEU A 302 -18.27 -14.44 23.42
N GLY A 303 -18.73 -15.62 23.84
CA GLY A 303 -19.89 -16.31 23.26
C GLY A 303 -19.56 -17.06 21.97
N ARG A 304 -20.59 -17.59 21.31
CA ARG A 304 -20.46 -18.48 20.14
C ARG A 304 -20.11 -17.73 18.86
N ALA A 305 -19.17 -18.25 18.07
CA ALA A 305 -18.90 -17.76 16.71
C ALA A 305 -18.99 -18.91 15.70
N ALA A 306 -19.19 -18.55 14.43
CA ALA A 306 -19.19 -19.48 13.31
C ALA A 306 -18.01 -19.26 12.37
N HIS A 307 -17.33 -18.12 12.45
CA HIS A 307 -16.22 -17.76 11.57
C HIS A 307 -14.96 -17.53 12.41
N PHE A 308 -13.87 -18.18 12.01
CA PHE A 308 -12.61 -18.15 12.74
C PHE A 308 -11.48 -17.80 11.80
N LYS A 309 -10.79 -16.69 12.07
CA LYS A 309 -9.68 -16.20 11.26
C LYS A 309 -8.36 -16.77 11.77
N MET A 310 -7.62 -17.44 10.89
CA MET A 310 -6.33 -18.07 11.22
C MET A 310 -5.40 -18.03 10.00
N ASP A 311 -4.19 -17.49 10.17
CA ASP A 311 -3.21 -17.27 9.11
C ASP A 311 -1.90 -18.00 9.44
N LEU A 312 -1.86 -19.28 9.08
CA LEU A 312 -0.71 -20.14 9.37
C LEU A 312 0.55 -19.62 8.66
N LEU A 313 1.63 -19.38 9.40
CA LEU A 313 2.92 -18.87 8.88
C LEU A 313 2.81 -17.50 8.19
N HIS A 314 2.04 -16.59 8.78
CA HIS A 314 1.86 -15.23 8.29
C HIS A 314 3.18 -14.42 8.27
N GLU A 315 3.49 -13.81 7.11
CA GLU A 315 4.65 -12.94 6.87
C GLU A 315 5.99 -13.52 7.38
N GLY A 316 6.20 -14.81 7.10
CA GLY A 316 7.43 -15.52 7.45
C GLY A 316 7.18 -16.59 8.51
N GLY A 317 8.09 -16.67 9.49
CA GLY A 317 8.19 -17.85 10.33
C GLY A 317 8.73 -19.06 9.56
N THR A 318 8.70 -20.24 10.17
CA THR A 318 9.14 -21.47 9.51
C THR A 318 8.32 -22.67 9.98
N ALA A 319 7.98 -23.54 9.04
CA ALA A 319 7.39 -24.82 9.39
C ALA A 319 8.41 -25.79 10.04
N GLY A 320 9.71 -25.48 9.92
CA GLY A 320 10.79 -26.38 10.34
C GLY A 320 10.62 -27.75 9.70
N GLY A 321 10.57 -28.80 10.52
CA GLY A 321 10.30 -30.17 10.10
C GLY A 321 8.83 -30.59 10.12
N VAL A 322 7.89 -29.66 10.26
CA VAL A 322 6.44 -29.94 10.28
C VAL A 322 5.88 -29.86 8.86
N PRO A 323 5.32 -30.93 8.28
CA PRO A 323 4.65 -30.86 6.98
C PRO A 323 3.42 -29.95 7.05
N VAL A 324 3.37 -28.91 6.20
CA VAL A 324 2.30 -27.91 6.21
C VAL A 324 0.91 -28.52 6.01
N ALA A 325 0.79 -29.54 5.15
CA ALA A 325 -0.48 -30.24 4.91
C ALA A 325 -1.00 -30.96 6.18
N ASP A 326 -0.11 -31.59 6.95
CA ASP A 326 -0.48 -32.26 8.21
C ASP A 326 -0.82 -31.23 9.28
N ALA A 327 -0.06 -30.14 9.37
CA ALA A 327 -0.37 -29.03 10.26
C ALA A 327 -1.75 -28.44 9.97
N ALA A 328 -2.06 -28.16 8.71
CA ALA A 328 -3.34 -27.63 8.28
C ALA A 328 -4.51 -28.55 8.65
N ARG A 329 -4.39 -29.87 8.39
CA ARG A 329 -5.39 -30.86 8.80
C ARG A 329 -5.62 -30.87 10.31
N SER A 330 -4.56 -30.79 11.10
CA SER A 330 -4.68 -30.79 12.56
C SER A 330 -5.30 -29.51 13.10
N VAL A 331 -4.95 -28.35 12.54
CA VAL A 331 -5.58 -27.05 12.85
C VAL A 331 -7.07 -27.10 12.52
N GLU A 332 -7.43 -27.55 11.31
CA GLU A 332 -8.84 -27.72 10.91
C GLU A 332 -9.57 -28.68 11.85
N LYS A 333 -8.98 -29.85 12.14
CA LYS A 333 -9.56 -30.84 13.05
C LYS A 333 -9.82 -30.24 14.44
N ALA A 334 -8.87 -29.50 15.00
CA ALA A 334 -9.03 -28.87 16.30
C ALA A 334 -10.16 -27.83 16.29
N LEU A 335 -10.23 -26.99 15.25
CA LEU A 335 -11.32 -26.03 15.05
C LEU A 335 -12.67 -26.76 14.95
N ARG A 336 -12.77 -27.82 14.15
CA ARG A 336 -14.03 -28.56 13.93
C ARG A 336 -14.46 -29.38 15.13
N THR A 337 -13.51 -29.82 15.96
CA THR A 337 -13.82 -30.49 17.23
C THR A 337 -14.54 -29.54 18.19
N ALA A 338 -14.09 -28.29 18.28
CA ALA A 338 -14.76 -27.27 19.10
C ALA A 338 -16.01 -26.68 18.42
N HIS A 339 -15.97 -26.53 17.10
CA HIS A 339 -16.98 -25.87 16.28
C HIS A 339 -17.24 -26.65 14.97
N PRO A 340 -18.13 -27.66 14.99
CA PRO A 340 -18.34 -28.57 13.85
C PRO A 340 -18.67 -27.89 12.52
N ASP A 341 -19.42 -26.78 12.58
CA ASP A 341 -19.87 -26.03 11.40
C ASP A 341 -19.07 -24.78 11.09
N ALA A 342 -17.94 -24.56 11.76
CA ALA A 342 -17.19 -23.32 11.58
C ALA A 342 -16.72 -23.10 10.13
N THR A 343 -16.47 -21.85 9.77
CA THR A 343 -15.76 -21.45 8.56
C THR A 343 -14.37 -20.99 8.96
N TRP A 344 -13.35 -21.55 8.31
CA TRP A 344 -11.98 -21.05 8.45
C TRP A 344 -11.80 -19.87 7.49
N VAL A 345 -11.72 -18.66 8.06
CA VAL A 345 -11.40 -17.44 7.32
C VAL A 345 -9.88 -17.27 7.25
N ILE A 346 -9.33 -17.01 6.06
CA ILE A 346 -7.88 -16.86 5.87
C ILE A 346 -7.59 -15.67 4.95
N LEU A 347 -6.54 -14.90 5.27
CA LEU A 347 -6.14 -13.74 4.49
C LEU A 347 -5.39 -14.16 3.23
N GLY A 348 -5.88 -13.71 2.07
CA GLY A 348 -5.13 -13.71 0.82
C GLY A 348 -4.09 -12.59 0.82
N TRP A 349 -2.85 -12.91 1.18
CA TRP A 349 -1.75 -11.93 1.28
C TRP A 349 -0.40 -12.58 0.99
N GLN A 350 0.37 -11.98 0.08
CA GLN A 350 1.64 -12.54 -0.40
C GLN A 350 1.45 -14.01 -0.85
N ASP A 351 2.19 -14.94 -0.26
CA ASP A 351 2.15 -16.38 -0.57
C ASP A 351 1.04 -17.14 0.17
N ASN A 352 0.28 -16.47 1.05
CA ASN A 352 -0.81 -17.07 1.82
C ASN A 352 -2.16 -16.91 1.10
N PRO A 353 -3.04 -17.94 1.09
CA PRO A 353 -2.83 -19.31 1.56
C PRO A 353 -1.82 -20.11 0.73
N LEU A 354 -0.99 -20.91 1.40
CA LEU A 354 -0.08 -21.84 0.72
C LEU A 354 -0.87 -22.92 -0.04
N PRO A 355 -0.48 -23.30 -1.28
CA PRO A 355 -1.16 -24.36 -2.03
C PRO A 355 -1.23 -25.69 -1.28
N ALA A 356 -0.18 -26.04 -0.53
CA ALA A 356 -0.14 -27.24 0.31
C ALA A 356 -1.17 -27.23 1.45
N LEU A 357 -1.54 -26.05 1.96
CA LEU A 357 -2.61 -25.89 2.95
C LEU A 357 -3.96 -26.11 2.26
N LEU A 358 -4.22 -25.40 1.16
CA LEU A 358 -5.50 -25.51 0.44
C LEU A 358 -5.79 -26.93 -0.08
N GLY A 359 -4.74 -27.67 -0.47
CA GLY A 359 -4.87 -29.06 -0.91
C GLY A 359 -5.13 -30.07 0.21
N ALA A 360 -5.02 -29.67 1.48
CA ALA A 360 -5.07 -30.58 2.62
C ALA A 360 -6.35 -30.52 3.45
N VAL A 361 -7.16 -29.47 3.30
CA VAL A 361 -8.31 -29.13 4.16
C VAL A 361 -9.63 -29.13 3.38
N ASP A 362 -10.77 -29.10 4.07
CA ASP A 362 -12.08 -28.95 3.44
C ASP A 362 -12.31 -27.51 2.96
N ARG A 363 -11.97 -27.27 1.69
CA ARG A 363 -12.12 -25.98 1.01
C ARG A 363 -13.57 -25.46 1.00
N SER A 364 -14.58 -26.33 1.13
CA SER A 364 -15.99 -25.89 1.18
C SER A 364 -16.34 -25.18 2.50
N ARG A 365 -15.50 -25.37 3.53
CA ARG A 365 -15.61 -24.73 4.85
C ARG A 365 -14.53 -23.67 5.08
N MET A 366 -13.98 -23.11 3.99
CA MET A 366 -13.03 -22.01 4.01
C MET A 366 -13.59 -20.77 3.31
N LEU A 367 -13.12 -19.60 3.74
CA LEU A 367 -13.31 -18.34 3.05
C LEU A 367 -11.98 -17.60 2.97
N ILE A 368 -11.51 -17.33 1.75
CA ILE A 368 -10.33 -16.47 1.55
C ILE A 368 -10.80 -15.02 1.48
N VAL A 369 -10.32 -14.16 2.39
CA VAL A 369 -10.53 -12.71 2.29
C VAL A 369 -9.34 -12.09 1.56
N ASP A 370 -9.53 -11.68 0.30
CA ASP A 370 -8.43 -11.31 -0.59
C ASP A 370 -7.91 -9.89 -0.34
N GLY A 371 -6.77 -9.75 0.35
CA GLY A 371 -6.15 -8.44 0.58
C GLY A 371 -5.45 -7.85 -0.64
N ALA A 372 -5.37 -8.57 -1.75
CA ALA A 372 -4.52 -8.22 -2.89
C ALA A 372 -5.28 -8.09 -4.23
N SER A 373 -6.61 -8.15 -4.24
CA SER A 373 -7.40 -8.12 -5.49
C SER A 373 -7.09 -6.89 -6.35
N ASP A 374 -6.91 -5.72 -5.73
CA ASP A 374 -6.66 -4.43 -6.39
C ASP A 374 -5.19 -3.96 -6.34
N ARG A 375 -4.32 -4.75 -5.70
CA ARG A 375 -2.93 -4.37 -5.39
C ARG A 375 -1.98 -4.63 -6.54
N TYR A 376 -1.92 -5.88 -6.99
CA TYR A 376 -0.95 -6.34 -7.98
C TYR A 376 -1.58 -6.53 -9.36
N ARG A 377 -0.83 -6.13 -10.40
CA ARG A 377 -1.24 -6.37 -11.80
C ARG A 377 -1.16 -7.86 -12.17
N SER A 378 -0.31 -8.63 -11.50
CA SER A 378 -0.16 -10.08 -11.69
C SER A 378 -1.39 -10.87 -11.21
N VAL A 379 -2.14 -10.35 -10.25
CA VAL A 379 -3.37 -10.99 -9.74
C VAL A 379 -4.49 -10.83 -10.77
N THR A 380 -4.71 -11.89 -11.55
CA THR A 380 -5.61 -11.90 -12.70
C THR A 380 -6.69 -12.98 -12.61
N ASP A 381 -6.39 -14.14 -12.03
CA ASP A 381 -7.33 -15.28 -11.97
C ASP A 381 -7.25 -16.06 -10.64
N ARG A 382 -8.13 -15.70 -9.70
CA ARG A 382 -8.17 -16.30 -8.35
C ARG A 382 -8.64 -17.75 -8.31
N GLU A 383 -9.37 -18.18 -9.32
CA GLU A 383 -9.92 -19.52 -9.43
C GLU A 383 -8.79 -20.51 -9.70
N LYS A 384 -7.82 -20.09 -10.50
CA LYS A 384 -6.56 -20.81 -10.68
C LYS A 384 -5.71 -20.75 -9.41
N ASP A 385 -5.54 -19.56 -8.83
CA ASP A 385 -4.67 -19.38 -7.65
C ASP A 385 -5.13 -20.23 -6.45
N TRP A 386 -6.45 -20.38 -6.26
CA TRP A 386 -7.03 -21.01 -5.07
C TRP A 386 -7.83 -22.29 -5.36
N GLY A 387 -7.79 -22.77 -6.61
CA GLY A 387 -8.40 -24.03 -7.02
C GLY A 387 -9.92 -24.11 -6.77
N GLY A 388 -10.64 -23.00 -6.84
CA GLY A 388 -12.09 -22.92 -6.59
C GLY A 388 -12.49 -22.84 -5.11
N THR A 389 -11.55 -22.54 -4.19
CA THR A 389 -11.90 -22.21 -2.79
C THR A 389 -12.75 -20.94 -2.75
N PRO A 390 -13.85 -20.89 -1.96
CA PRO A 390 -14.66 -19.68 -1.83
C PRO A 390 -13.83 -18.49 -1.36
N TYR A 391 -14.04 -17.32 -1.98
CA TYR A 391 -13.29 -16.12 -1.65
C TYR A 391 -14.13 -14.84 -1.70
N ALA A 392 -13.66 -13.81 -1.00
CA ALA A 392 -14.21 -12.47 -1.04
C ALA A 392 -13.25 -11.53 -1.77
N PHE A 393 -13.74 -10.83 -2.79
CA PHE A 393 -12.98 -9.76 -3.46
C PHE A 393 -12.68 -8.66 -2.45
N GLY A 394 -11.41 -8.35 -2.21
CA GLY A 394 -11.03 -7.48 -1.12
C GLY A 394 -10.11 -6.34 -1.53
N SER A 395 -10.02 -5.36 -0.64
CA SER A 395 -9.08 -4.25 -0.74
C SER A 395 -8.53 -3.90 0.63
N ILE A 396 -7.23 -3.62 0.67
CA ILE A 396 -6.55 -2.93 1.76
C ILE A 396 -6.24 -1.52 1.22
N PRO A 397 -7.17 -0.55 1.35
CA PRO A 397 -6.98 0.79 0.78
C PRO A 397 -6.10 1.69 1.64
N ASN A 398 -5.87 1.33 2.90
CA ASN A 398 -5.05 2.07 3.84
C ASN A 398 -4.15 1.11 4.63
N PHE A 399 -2.90 1.51 4.82
CA PHE A 399 -1.87 0.79 5.57
C PHE A 399 -1.30 1.72 6.66
N GLY A 400 -1.05 1.18 7.85
CA GLY A 400 -0.54 1.89 9.03
C GLY A 400 -1.49 2.93 9.64
N GLY A 401 -2.68 3.12 9.07
CA GLY A 401 -3.48 4.30 9.35
C GLY A 401 -2.82 5.59 8.90
N ARG A 402 -1.97 5.53 7.88
CA ARG A 402 -1.33 6.73 7.31
C ARG A 402 -2.37 7.76 6.92
N THR A 403 -2.06 9.04 7.09
CA THR A 403 -2.98 10.14 6.72
C THR A 403 -2.89 10.46 5.24
N THR A 404 -3.32 9.48 4.44
CA THR A 404 -3.38 9.52 2.98
C THR A 404 -4.83 9.67 2.51
N LEU A 405 -5.03 9.96 1.22
CA LEU A 405 -6.35 10.17 0.64
C LEU A 405 -6.51 9.36 -0.66
N GLY A 406 -7.57 8.56 -0.71
CA GLY A 406 -8.08 7.94 -1.94
C GLY A 406 -8.01 6.42 -2.00
N ALA A 407 -8.42 5.85 -3.14
CA ALA A 407 -8.41 4.40 -3.38
C ALA A 407 -8.41 4.06 -4.89
N ARG A 408 -8.33 2.78 -5.25
CA ARG A 408 -8.33 2.29 -6.64
C ARG A 408 -9.71 1.89 -7.16
N THR A 409 -10.69 2.78 -7.03
CA THR A 409 -12.10 2.48 -7.40
C THR A 409 -12.27 1.96 -8.84
N HIS A 410 -11.47 2.48 -9.79
CA HIS A 410 -11.46 2.01 -11.19
C HIS A 410 -11.02 0.53 -11.36
N ILE A 411 -10.13 0.03 -10.50
CA ILE A 411 -9.72 -1.38 -10.52
C ILE A 411 -10.81 -2.26 -9.88
N TRP A 412 -11.50 -1.74 -8.88
CA TRP A 412 -12.65 -2.44 -8.29
C TRP A 412 -13.76 -2.64 -9.33
N ASP A 413 -14.11 -1.60 -10.09
CA ASP A 413 -15.09 -1.70 -11.17
C ASP A 413 -14.68 -2.70 -12.26
N GLU A 414 -13.40 -2.70 -12.63
CA GLU A 414 -12.88 -3.60 -13.66
C GLU A 414 -12.92 -5.06 -13.20
N LYS A 415 -12.34 -5.35 -12.04
CA LYS A 415 -12.09 -6.73 -11.60
C LYS A 415 -13.29 -7.37 -10.90
N PHE A 416 -13.98 -6.65 -10.01
CA PHE A 416 -15.03 -7.25 -9.18
C PHE A 416 -16.15 -7.84 -10.03
N PHE A 417 -16.70 -7.05 -10.96
CA PHE A 417 -17.81 -7.49 -11.82
C PHE A 417 -17.36 -8.60 -12.77
N ALA A 418 -16.16 -8.47 -13.36
CA ALA A 418 -15.60 -9.52 -14.23
C ALA A 418 -15.40 -10.85 -13.50
N TRP A 419 -14.94 -10.82 -12.24
CA TRP A 419 -14.73 -12.03 -11.44
C TRP A 419 -16.02 -12.60 -10.87
N ARG A 420 -16.98 -11.76 -10.50
CA ARG A 420 -18.28 -12.21 -9.97
C ARG A 420 -19.13 -12.86 -11.06
N ASP A 421 -19.12 -12.29 -12.26
CA ASP A 421 -20.05 -12.67 -13.33
C ASP A 421 -19.51 -13.80 -14.23
N LYS A 422 -18.28 -14.26 -14.01
CA LYS A 422 -17.71 -15.34 -14.81
C LYS A 422 -18.36 -16.71 -14.50
N PRO A 423 -18.48 -17.62 -15.49
CA PRO A 423 -19.02 -18.95 -15.27
C PRO A 423 -18.21 -19.73 -14.22
N GLY A 424 -18.91 -20.33 -13.25
CA GLY A 424 -18.27 -21.13 -12.20
C GLY A 424 -17.45 -20.32 -11.18
N SER A 425 -17.66 -19.00 -11.09
CA SER A 425 -16.98 -18.14 -10.12
C SER A 425 -17.07 -18.67 -8.68
N ALA A 426 -15.94 -18.68 -7.98
CA ALA A 426 -15.87 -18.98 -6.56
C ALA A 426 -15.98 -17.72 -5.68
N LEU A 427 -16.17 -16.55 -6.30
CA LEU A 427 -16.38 -15.28 -5.60
C LEU A 427 -17.70 -15.35 -4.83
N ALA A 428 -17.58 -15.42 -3.50
CA ALA A 428 -18.68 -15.56 -2.56
C ALA A 428 -18.97 -14.27 -1.78
N GLY A 429 -18.15 -13.23 -1.93
CA GLY A 429 -18.26 -12.02 -1.14
C GLY A 429 -17.37 -10.82 -1.50
N THR A 430 -17.42 -9.82 -0.63
CA THR A 430 -16.52 -8.65 -0.61
C THR A 430 -15.82 -8.53 0.75
N ALA A 431 -14.58 -8.04 0.79
CA ALA A 431 -13.81 -7.85 2.02
C ALA A 431 -13.16 -6.45 2.09
N TYR A 432 -13.70 -5.54 2.90
CA TYR A 432 -13.12 -4.22 3.11
C TYR A 432 -12.19 -4.25 4.33
N MET A 433 -10.88 -4.30 4.11
CA MET A 433 -9.89 -4.61 5.13
C MET A 433 -8.82 -3.51 5.26
N PRO A 434 -9.19 -2.27 5.62
CA PRO A 434 -8.18 -1.26 5.87
C PRO A 434 -7.38 -1.62 7.13
N GLU A 435 -6.07 -1.39 7.12
CA GLU A 435 -5.27 -1.50 8.35
C GLU A 435 -5.65 -0.43 9.38
N ALA A 436 -6.27 0.68 8.95
CA ALA A 436 -7.03 1.53 9.86
C ALA A 436 -8.32 2.05 9.21
N ALA A 437 -9.45 1.81 9.87
CA ALA A 437 -10.75 2.39 9.53
C ALA A 437 -10.84 3.89 9.93
N ASP A 438 -12.05 4.44 9.90
CA ASP A 438 -12.34 5.85 10.21
C ASP A 438 -11.69 6.89 9.28
N ARG A 439 -11.26 6.44 8.11
CA ARG A 439 -10.67 7.27 7.05
C ARG A 439 -11.30 6.95 5.71
N ASP A 440 -11.12 7.86 4.76
CA ASP A 440 -11.59 7.74 3.38
C ASP A 440 -13.06 7.25 3.28
N PRO A 441 -14.04 7.96 3.87
CA PRO A 441 -15.43 7.49 3.92
C PRO A 441 -16.03 7.24 2.52
N ALA A 442 -15.53 7.90 1.48
CA ALA A 442 -15.96 7.63 0.11
C ALA A 442 -15.41 6.31 -0.44
N ALA A 443 -14.17 5.91 -0.08
CA ALA A 443 -13.63 4.60 -0.45
C ALA A 443 -14.49 3.48 0.13
N PHE A 444 -14.83 3.59 1.42
CA PHE A 444 -15.69 2.62 2.10
C PHE A 444 -17.08 2.55 1.47
N ALA A 445 -17.75 3.70 1.29
CA ALA A 445 -19.08 3.75 0.70
C ALA A 445 -19.10 3.18 -0.73
N TYR A 446 -18.08 3.49 -1.54
CA TYR A 446 -17.96 2.97 -2.90
C TYR A 446 -17.75 1.45 -2.91
N PHE A 447 -16.85 0.95 -2.05
CA PHE A 447 -16.56 -0.48 -1.97
C PHE A 447 -17.76 -1.29 -1.45
N ALA A 448 -18.45 -0.78 -0.44
CA ALA A 448 -19.64 -1.40 0.12
C ALA A 448 -20.79 -1.50 -0.91
N ASP A 449 -20.94 -0.49 -1.77
CA ASP A 449 -21.94 -0.50 -2.84
C ASP A 449 -21.72 -1.65 -3.84
N LEU A 450 -20.49 -2.15 -4.05
CA LEU A 450 -20.21 -3.21 -5.02
C LEU A 450 -21.11 -4.44 -4.82
N ALA A 451 -21.32 -4.84 -3.56
CA ALA A 451 -22.12 -6.02 -3.24
C ALA A 451 -23.61 -5.87 -3.60
N TRP A 452 -24.09 -4.64 -3.79
CA TRP A 452 -25.50 -4.30 -4.03
C TRP A 452 -25.76 -3.77 -5.46
N GLN A 453 -24.77 -3.85 -6.35
CA GLN A 453 -24.86 -3.35 -7.72
C GLN A 453 -24.87 -4.50 -8.72
N GLU A 454 -25.74 -4.44 -9.72
CA GLU A 454 -25.77 -5.43 -10.80
C GLU A 454 -24.61 -5.24 -11.79
N ARG A 455 -24.12 -4.00 -11.97
CA ARG A 455 -23.04 -3.64 -12.89
C ARG A 455 -22.21 -2.50 -12.33
N ALA A 456 -21.00 -2.32 -12.86
CA ALA A 456 -20.14 -1.20 -12.52
C ALA A 456 -20.89 0.15 -12.68
N PRO A 457 -20.88 1.03 -11.65
CA PRO A 457 -21.55 2.32 -11.74
C PRO A 457 -20.75 3.29 -12.62
N ASP A 458 -21.43 4.33 -13.12
CA ASP A 458 -20.72 5.50 -13.66
C ASP A 458 -20.04 6.24 -12.52
N ARG A 459 -18.70 6.20 -12.49
CA ARG A 459 -17.89 6.78 -11.40
C ARG A 459 -18.17 8.27 -11.19
N GLN A 460 -18.24 9.06 -12.26
CA GLN A 460 -18.45 10.51 -12.16
C GLN A 460 -19.83 10.82 -11.58
N ARG A 461 -20.86 10.11 -12.04
CA ARG A 461 -22.21 10.22 -11.50
C ARG A 461 -22.28 9.77 -10.04
N TRP A 462 -21.58 8.69 -9.68
CA TRP A 462 -21.53 8.20 -8.31
C TRP A 462 -20.90 9.24 -7.37
N PHE A 463 -19.74 9.81 -7.71
CA PHE A 463 -19.08 10.82 -6.88
C PHE A 463 -19.90 12.12 -6.79
N GLY A 464 -20.58 12.52 -7.86
CA GLY A 464 -21.51 13.65 -7.81
C GLY A 464 -22.70 13.42 -6.88
N ALA A 465 -23.32 12.23 -6.93
CA ALA A 465 -24.41 11.87 -6.03
C ALA A 465 -23.94 11.71 -4.58
N TYR A 466 -22.74 11.17 -4.38
CA TYR A 466 -22.10 11.07 -3.08
C TYR A 466 -21.86 12.45 -2.47
N ALA A 467 -21.38 13.43 -3.25
CA ALA A 467 -21.21 14.82 -2.80
C ALA A 467 -22.54 15.42 -2.30
N ASP A 468 -23.61 15.27 -3.08
CA ASP A 468 -24.93 15.77 -2.72
C ASP A 468 -25.44 15.15 -1.41
N ALA A 469 -25.30 13.82 -1.26
CA ALA A 469 -25.75 13.12 -0.07
C ALA A 469 -24.87 13.41 1.16
N ARG A 470 -23.56 13.59 0.94
CA ARG A 470 -22.59 13.88 2.00
C ARG A 470 -22.77 15.26 2.60
N TYR A 471 -23.18 16.25 1.79
CA TYR A 471 -23.39 17.62 2.26
C TYR A 471 -24.86 18.01 2.43
N GLY A 472 -25.81 17.12 2.12
CA GLY A 472 -27.24 17.33 2.38
C GLY A 472 -28.01 17.99 1.23
N ARG A 473 -27.33 18.47 0.18
CA ARG A 473 -27.96 19.07 -1.00
C ARG A 473 -26.98 19.15 -2.17
N ALA A 474 -27.55 19.36 -3.37
CA ALA A 474 -26.75 19.67 -4.54
C ALA A 474 -26.06 21.03 -4.40
N ASP A 475 -24.75 21.04 -4.65
CA ASP A 475 -23.91 22.23 -4.66
C ASP A 475 -22.85 22.08 -5.76
N ARG A 476 -22.64 23.14 -6.55
CA ARG A 476 -21.73 23.08 -7.69
C ARG A 476 -20.28 22.90 -7.24
N GLY A 477 -19.82 23.66 -6.24
CA GLY A 477 -18.44 23.56 -5.74
C GLY A 477 -18.15 22.17 -5.16
N ALA A 478 -19.12 21.58 -4.47
CA ALA A 478 -19.04 20.21 -3.99
C ALA A 478 -18.87 19.20 -5.12
N ARG A 479 -19.75 19.24 -6.14
CA ARG A 479 -19.69 18.32 -7.27
C ARG A 479 -18.40 18.50 -8.08
N ASP A 480 -17.98 19.74 -8.32
CA ASP A 480 -16.72 20.04 -9.00
C ASP A 480 -15.53 19.43 -8.24
N ALA A 481 -15.52 19.54 -6.90
CA ALA A 481 -14.47 18.94 -6.08
C ALA A 481 -14.47 17.40 -6.15
N TRP A 482 -15.63 16.77 -6.00
CA TRP A 482 -15.75 15.32 -6.01
C TRP A 482 -15.51 14.70 -7.40
N ALA A 483 -15.81 15.42 -8.48
CA ALA A 483 -15.42 15.02 -9.83
C ALA A 483 -13.89 14.97 -9.97
N VAL A 484 -13.18 15.99 -9.48
CA VAL A 484 -11.70 16.03 -9.47
C VAL A 484 -11.13 14.91 -8.60
N LEU A 485 -11.67 14.69 -7.40
CA LEU A 485 -11.24 13.58 -6.53
C LEU A 485 -11.46 12.21 -7.21
N GLY A 486 -12.56 12.05 -7.94
CA GLY A 486 -12.84 10.88 -8.77
C GLY A 486 -11.85 10.66 -9.92
N GLU A 487 -11.23 11.71 -10.44
CA GLU A 487 -10.20 11.64 -11.50
C GLU A 487 -8.79 11.48 -10.95
N THR A 488 -8.56 11.84 -9.69
CA THR A 488 -7.23 11.87 -9.05
C THR A 488 -7.14 10.85 -7.91
N ALA A 489 -7.43 11.26 -6.68
CA ALA A 489 -7.25 10.45 -5.48
C ALA A 489 -7.98 9.10 -5.52
N TYR A 490 -9.14 9.02 -6.16
CA TYR A 490 -9.89 7.75 -6.32
C TYR A 490 -9.58 7.00 -7.63
N ARG A 491 -8.55 7.43 -8.38
CA ARG A 491 -8.04 6.79 -9.61
C ARG A 491 -6.50 6.70 -9.59
N GLN A 492 -5.97 6.06 -8.56
CA GLN A 492 -4.53 5.99 -8.31
C GLN A 492 -3.80 5.07 -9.27
N SER A 493 -2.56 5.44 -9.64
CA SER A 493 -1.75 4.70 -10.62
C SER A 493 -0.38 4.23 -10.12
N ALA A 494 -0.08 4.32 -8.82
CA ALA A 494 1.23 3.89 -8.29
C ALA A 494 1.57 2.45 -8.69
N PRO A 495 2.79 2.12 -9.14
CA PRO A 495 3.15 0.74 -9.44
C PRO A 495 3.02 -0.15 -8.19
N GLU A 496 2.28 -1.26 -8.31
CA GLU A 496 2.25 -2.37 -7.32
C GLU A 496 1.92 -2.00 -5.86
N ARG A 497 1.24 -0.87 -5.62
CA ARG A 497 0.78 -0.43 -4.28
C ARG A 497 -0.70 0.00 -4.30
N SER A 498 -1.56 -0.71 -3.57
CA SER A 498 -3.01 -0.40 -3.49
C SER A 498 -3.30 0.88 -2.71
N ASP A 499 -2.35 1.36 -1.92
CA ASP A 499 -2.48 2.50 -1.03
C ASP A 499 -1.95 3.82 -1.61
N PRO A 500 -2.55 4.98 -1.24
CA PRO A 500 -2.08 6.28 -1.69
C PRO A 500 -0.71 6.68 -1.10
N HIS A 501 -0.03 7.60 -1.80
CA HIS A 501 1.25 8.15 -1.36
C HIS A 501 1.13 9.00 -0.08
N ASP A 502 2.16 8.91 0.77
CA ASP A 502 2.26 9.66 2.03
C ASP A 502 2.91 11.05 1.88
N SER A 503 2.95 11.79 2.98
CA SER A 503 3.57 13.11 3.11
C SER A 503 5.06 12.98 3.44
N LEU A 504 5.94 13.61 2.65
CA LEU A 504 7.38 13.64 2.98
C LEU A 504 7.70 14.58 4.14
N PHE A 505 6.75 15.40 4.60
CA PHE A 505 6.92 16.10 5.87
C PHE A 505 7.01 15.12 7.05
N ALA A 506 6.40 13.94 6.94
CA ALA A 506 6.46 12.90 7.96
C ALA A 506 7.70 11.99 7.85
N ALA A 507 8.45 12.06 6.73
CA ALA A 507 9.64 11.24 6.54
C ALA A 507 10.72 11.60 7.58
N ARG A 508 11.58 10.62 7.90
CA ARG A 508 12.88 10.93 8.49
C ARG A 508 13.65 11.83 7.53
N PRO A 509 14.17 12.99 7.98
CA PRO A 509 14.78 13.94 7.07
C PRO A 509 16.00 13.36 6.35
N ASP A 510 15.91 13.35 5.02
CA ASP A 510 16.97 13.00 4.09
C ASP A 510 16.65 13.66 2.73
N LEU A 511 17.64 14.16 2.00
CA LEU A 511 17.40 14.82 0.70
C LEU A 511 16.97 13.85 -0.41
N GLY A 512 17.27 12.56 -0.24
CA GLY A 512 16.86 11.46 -1.11
C GLY A 512 15.57 10.76 -0.69
N ALA A 513 14.92 11.17 0.40
CA ALA A 513 13.66 10.56 0.83
C ALA A 513 12.58 10.68 -0.27
N ASN A 514 11.97 9.55 -0.65
CA ASN A 514 10.89 9.48 -1.64
C ASN A 514 9.59 8.88 -1.07
N ARG A 515 9.62 8.48 0.20
CA ARG A 515 8.53 7.93 1.02
C ARG A 515 8.80 8.26 2.49
N ALA A 516 7.76 8.33 3.32
CA ALA A 516 7.93 8.47 4.76
C ALA A 516 8.12 7.12 5.44
N GLY A 517 7.24 6.16 5.15
CA GLY A 517 7.41 4.76 5.58
C GLY A 517 8.02 3.89 4.48
N GLU A 518 8.83 2.89 4.84
CA GLU A 518 9.54 2.00 3.89
C GLU A 518 8.60 1.36 2.84
N TYR A 519 7.38 1.01 3.25
CA TYR A 519 6.41 0.32 2.40
C TYR A 519 5.38 1.23 1.72
N ALA A 520 5.50 2.55 1.88
CA ALA A 520 4.65 3.52 1.20
C ALA A 520 5.08 3.73 -0.27
N PRO A 521 4.19 4.22 -1.15
CA PRO A 521 4.55 4.56 -2.52
C PRO A 521 5.70 5.59 -2.60
N SER A 522 6.71 5.29 -3.42
CA SER A 522 7.86 6.17 -3.65
C SER A 522 7.55 7.34 -4.61
N ALA A 523 6.44 7.28 -5.33
CA ALA A 523 6.03 8.28 -6.31
C ALA A 523 4.59 8.77 -6.08
N LEU A 524 4.28 9.94 -6.63
CA LEU A 524 2.91 10.47 -6.66
C LEU A 524 2.00 9.52 -7.47
N SER A 525 0.84 9.22 -6.90
CA SER A 525 -0.13 8.29 -7.49
C SER A 525 -1.14 8.95 -8.45
N TYR A 526 -1.11 10.28 -8.53
CA TYR A 526 -1.99 11.12 -9.35
C TYR A 526 -1.39 12.53 -9.47
N ASP A 527 -1.86 13.32 -10.43
CA ASP A 527 -1.38 14.69 -10.68
C ASP A 527 -1.82 15.65 -9.55
N PRO A 528 -0.89 16.22 -8.76
CA PRO A 528 -1.23 17.15 -7.68
C PRO A 528 -1.76 18.49 -8.20
N SER A 529 -1.40 18.90 -9.42
CA SER A 529 -1.89 20.16 -10.01
C SER A 529 -3.38 20.05 -10.39
N ARG A 530 -3.82 18.88 -10.87
CA ARG A 530 -5.24 18.59 -11.04
C ARG A 530 -5.96 18.50 -9.69
N PHE A 531 -5.35 17.87 -8.69
CA PHE A 531 -5.93 17.70 -7.35
C PHE A 531 -6.26 19.03 -6.66
N ASP A 532 -5.44 20.07 -6.83
CA ASP A 532 -5.69 21.41 -6.27
C ASP A 532 -7.06 22.02 -6.66
N ALA A 533 -7.63 21.59 -7.79
CA ALA A 533 -8.98 22.00 -8.19
C ALA A 533 -10.05 21.48 -7.21
N ALA A 534 -9.81 20.37 -6.51
CA ALA A 534 -10.70 19.87 -5.46
C ALA A 534 -10.74 20.82 -4.26
N LEU A 535 -9.59 21.36 -3.83
CA LEU A 535 -9.53 22.37 -2.79
C LEU A 535 -10.32 23.63 -3.20
N THR A 536 -10.16 24.06 -4.45
CA THR A 536 -10.91 25.20 -4.99
C THR A 536 -12.42 24.94 -4.99
N GLY A 537 -12.86 23.75 -5.42
CA GLY A 537 -14.27 23.36 -5.39
C GLY A 537 -14.86 23.35 -3.99
N LEU A 538 -14.15 22.77 -3.01
CA LEU A 538 -14.59 22.76 -1.61
C LEU A 538 -14.69 24.16 -1.02
N LEU A 539 -13.70 25.03 -1.28
CA LEU A 539 -13.79 26.45 -0.86
C LEU A 539 -14.95 27.19 -1.54
N GLY A 540 -15.38 26.74 -2.72
CA GLY A 540 -16.53 27.25 -3.47
C GLY A 540 -17.90 26.79 -2.96
N VAL A 541 -17.97 25.80 -2.06
CA VAL A 541 -19.23 25.31 -1.48
C VAL A 541 -19.98 26.44 -0.79
N ALA A 542 -21.30 26.53 -0.96
CA ALA A 542 -22.10 27.60 -0.37
C ALA A 542 -22.02 27.66 1.17
N ALA A 543 -21.98 28.87 1.74
CA ALA A 543 -21.75 29.11 3.17
C ALA A 543 -22.64 28.29 4.12
N GLY A 544 -23.92 28.10 3.77
CA GLY A 544 -24.87 27.33 4.59
C GLY A 544 -24.54 25.84 4.74
N LEU A 545 -23.69 25.27 3.89
CA LEU A 545 -23.23 23.88 3.99
C LEU A 545 -21.92 23.74 4.77
N ARG A 546 -21.19 24.84 4.97
CA ARG A 546 -19.84 24.82 5.56
C ARG A 546 -19.82 24.48 7.06
N THR A 547 -20.98 24.49 7.70
CA THR A 547 -21.15 24.15 9.12
C THR A 547 -21.22 22.65 9.37
N GLY A 548 -21.48 21.84 8.33
CA GLY A 548 -21.54 20.39 8.44
C GLY A 548 -20.20 19.74 8.76
N ASP A 549 -20.19 18.78 9.68
CA ASP A 549 -18.99 18.02 10.10
C ASP A 549 -18.31 17.33 8.90
N ALA A 550 -19.09 16.72 7.99
CA ALA A 550 -18.58 16.03 6.81
C ALA A 550 -17.85 16.97 5.83
N TYR A 551 -18.40 18.16 5.59
CA TYR A 551 -17.73 19.18 4.77
C TYR A 551 -16.43 19.65 5.43
N ARG A 552 -16.46 19.90 6.75
CA ARG A 552 -15.28 20.35 7.50
C ARG A 552 -14.17 19.30 7.47
N TYR A 553 -14.52 18.03 7.64
CA TYR A 553 -13.59 16.92 7.49
C TYR A 553 -12.93 16.94 6.11
N ASP A 554 -13.73 16.94 5.03
CA ASP A 554 -13.19 16.85 3.67
C ASP A 554 -12.33 18.07 3.31
N LEU A 555 -12.73 19.26 3.75
CA LEU A 555 -11.97 20.48 3.51
C LEU A 555 -10.60 20.41 4.18
N VAL A 556 -10.53 19.91 5.42
CA VAL A 556 -9.26 19.72 6.14
C VAL A 556 -8.43 18.66 5.45
N ASP A 557 -9.03 17.53 5.09
CA ASP A 557 -8.35 16.39 4.47
C ASP A 557 -7.72 16.78 3.13
N VAL A 558 -8.48 17.47 2.28
CA VAL A 558 -8.01 17.96 0.97
C VAL A 558 -6.98 19.07 1.11
N ALA A 559 -7.17 20.05 2.00
CA ALA A 559 -6.21 21.13 2.20
C ALA A 559 -4.86 20.62 2.74
N ARG A 560 -4.90 19.69 3.68
CA ARG A 560 -3.72 18.99 4.21
C ARG A 560 -3.01 18.16 3.14
N GLN A 561 -3.77 17.40 2.35
CA GLN A 561 -3.20 16.62 1.23
C GLN A 561 -2.55 17.52 0.17
N ALA A 562 -3.12 18.71 -0.10
CA ALA A 562 -2.53 19.69 -1.00
C ALA A 562 -1.18 20.22 -0.47
N LEU A 563 -1.03 20.43 0.85
CA LEU A 563 0.26 20.75 1.48
C LEU A 563 1.24 19.58 1.38
N ALA A 564 0.80 18.35 1.65
CA ALA A 564 1.63 17.16 1.54
C ALA A 564 2.19 16.96 0.12
N HIS A 565 1.45 17.33 -0.94
CA HIS A 565 1.99 17.29 -2.29
C HIS A 565 3.19 18.22 -2.49
N ARG A 566 3.26 19.36 -1.78
CA ARG A 566 4.38 20.30 -1.88
C ARG A 566 5.65 19.72 -1.29
N SER A 567 5.57 18.85 -0.29
CA SER A 567 6.77 18.16 0.21
C SER A 567 7.42 17.29 -0.89
N ARG A 568 6.60 16.61 -1.71
CA ARG A 568 7.07 15.80 -2.85
C ARG A 568 7.58 16.63 -4.03
N GLN A 569 7.11 17.88 -4.17
CA GLN A 569 7.59 18.81 -5.21
C GLN A 569 8.88 19.54 -4.80
N LEU A 570 9.01 19.91 -3.51
CA LEU A 570 10.10 20.75 -3.02
C LEU A 570 11.36 19.95 -2.66
N LEU A 571 11.23 18.72 -2.15
CA LEU A 571 12.40 17.95 -1.71
C LEU A 571 13.40 17.64 -2.84
N PRO A 572 12.97 17.25 -4.06
CA PRO A 572 13.90 17.09 -5.18
C PRO A 572 14.60 18.40 -5.57
N GLN A 573 13.93 19.55 -5.40
CA GLN A 573 14.53 20.86 -5.65
C GLN A 573 15.54 21.24 -4.56
N LEU A 574 15.27 20.92 -3.29
CA LEU A 574 16.24 21.05 -2.19
C LEU A 574 17.49 20.21 -2.45
N ARG A 575 17.31 18.94 -2.82
CA ARG A 575 18.40 18.03 -3.20
C ARG A 575 19.26 18.63 -4.31
N ASN A 576 18.62 19.12 -5.38
CA ASN A 576 19.31 19.74 -6.50
C ASN A 576 20.05 21.03 -6.13
N ALA A 577 19.45 21.91 -5.31
CA ALA A 577 20.11 23.12 -4.83
C ALA A 577 21.34 22.78 -3.97
N TYR A 578 21.23 21.78 -3.09
CA TYR A 578 22.33 21.29 -2.28
C TYR A 578 23.46 20.70 -3.13
N ALA A 579 23.14 19.80 -4.07
CA ALA A 579 24.11 19.18 -4.96
C ALA A 579 24.87 20.21 -5.82
N ARG A 580 24.20 21.27 -6.27
CA ARG A 580 24.80 22.39 -7.01
C ARG A 580 25.52 23.42 -6.13
N LYS A 581 25.53 23.22 -4.81
CA LYS A 581 26.06 24.17 -3.81
C LYS A 581 25.43 25.58 -3.94
N ASP A 582 24.17 25.64 -4.38
CA ASP A 582 23.41 26.88 -4.59
C ASP A 582 22.78 27.32 -3.25
N LEU A 583 23.62 27.89 -2.38
CA LEU A 583 23.23 28.30 -1.02
C LEU A 583 22.01 29.25 -1.00
N PRO A 584 21.88 30.27 -1.88
CA PRO A 584 20.69 31.12 -1.92
C PRO A 584 19.40 30.35 -2.25
N ALA A 585 19.44 29.47 -3.26
CA ALA A 585 18.27 28.65 -3.61
C ALA A 585 17.93 27.66 -2.49
N PHE A 586 18.94 27.02 -1.88
CA PHE A 586 18.77 26.09 -0.76
C PHE A 586 18.09 26.79 0.42
N ARG A 587 18.59 27.96 0.85
CA ARG A 587 17.98 28.77 1.91
C ARG A 587 16.51 29.11 1.63
N ALA A 588 16.21 29.55 0.42
CA ALA A 588 14.84 29.94 0.05
C ALA A 588 13.87 28.74 0.06
N LEU A 589 14.32 27.57 -0.43
CA LEU A 589 13.56 26.33 -0.41
C LEU A 589 13.38 25.80 1.02
N SER A 590 14.43 25.81 1.85
CA SER A 590 14.38 25.40 3.26
C SER A 590 13.42 26.27 4.07
N ALA A 591 13.48 27.59 3.86
CA ALA A 591 12.55 28.53 4.50
C ALA A 591 11.09 28.30 4.05
N LEU A 592 10.86 27.96 2.78
CA LEU A 592 9.53 27.60 2.29
C LEU A 592 9.05 26.28 2.93
N TRP A 593 9.89 25.24 2.95
CA TRP A 593 9.59 23.96 3.59
C TRP A 593 9.15 24.14 5.05
N LEU A 594 9.98 24.83 5.84
CA LEU A 594 9.73 25.09 7.26
C LEU A 594 8.56 26.06 7.51
N ARG A 595 8.13 26.83 6.49
CA ARG A 595 6.91 27.65 6.57
C ARG A 595 5.64 26.84 6.30
N LEU A 596 5.71 25.84 5.42
CA LEU A 596 4.56 25.01 5.08
C LEU A 596 4.22 23.99 6.18
N MET A 597 5.22 23.49 6.92
CA MET A 597 4.99 22.51 7.99
C MET A 597 4.11 23.02 9.15
N PRO A 598 4.32 24.23 9.72
CA PRO A 598 3.38 24.81 10.68
C PRO A 598 1.98 24.99 10.10
N LEU A 599 1.86 25.35 8.82
CA LEU A 599 0.56 25.49 8.17
C LEU A 599 -0.15 24.12 7.99
N ALA A 600 0.62 23.04 7.82
CA ALA A 600 0.12 21.66 7.82
C ALA A 600 -0.37 21.23 9.22
N ASP A 601 0.35 21.61 10.27
CA ASP A 601 -0.08 21.41 11.65
C ASP A 601 -1.35 22.21 11.97
N ASP A 602 -1.43 23.47 11.54
CA ASP A 602 -2.57 24.35 11.77
C ASP A 602 -3.85 23.84 11.09
N ILE A 603 -3.78 23.39 9.83
CA ILE A 603 -4.97 22.87 9.12
C ILE A 603 -5.45 21.57 9.76
N ALA A 604 -4.54 20.67 10.15
CA ALA A 604 -4.88 19.47 10.91
C ALA A 604 -5.57 19.84 12.24
N GLY A 605 -5.17 20.96 12.86
CA GLY A 605 -5.73 21.48 14.11
C GLY A 605 -7.21 21.90 14.02
N THR A 606 -7.79 21.95 12.82
CA THR A 606 -9.16 22.46 12.62
C THR A 606 -10.24 21.37 12.56
N HIS A 607 -9.89 20.10 12.70
CA HIS A 607 -10.86 19.01 12.78
C HIS A 607 -10.40 17.89 13.72
N ARG A 608 -11.33 17.37 14.54
CA ARG A 608 -11.02 16.44 15.64
C ARG A 608 -10.29 15.14 15.22
N ASP A 609 -10.49 14.70 13.99
CA ASP A 609 -9.94 13.44 13.46
C ASP A 609 -8.48 13.57 13.00
N PHE A 610 -7.95 14.80 13.01
CA PHE A 610 -6.57 15.12 12.69
C PHE A 610 -5.83 15.66 13.92
N LEU A 611 -6.29 15.35 15.14
CA LEU A 611 -5.66 15.78 16.38
C LEU A 611 -4.94 14.60 17.07
N LEU A 612 -3.75 14.84 17.60
CA LEU A 612 -3.05 13.87 18.46
C LEU A 612 -3.69 13.74 19.86
N GLY A 613 -4.36 14.79 20.34
CA GLY A 613 -4.96 14.84 21.68
C GLY A 613 -5.93 13.70 21.97
N PRO A 614 -6.97 13.46 21.14
CA PRO A 614 -7.92 12.36 21.36
C PRO A 614 -7.25 10.99 21.45
N TRP A 615 -6.19 10.74 20.65
CA TRP A 615 -5.44 9.49 20.66
C TRP A 615 -4.72 9.26 22.00
N THR A 616 -3.93 10.24 22.45
CA THR A 616 -3.18 10.13 23.72
C THR A 616 -4.09 10.16 24.95
N ALA A 617 -5.19 10.94 24.90
CA ALA A 617 -6.17 11.00 25.99
C ALA A 617 -6.91 9.66 26.16
N ALA A 618 -7.28 9.00 25.07
CA ALA A 618 -7.93 7.69 25.13
C ALA A 618 -7.00 6.62 25.71
N ALA A 619 -5.72 6.64 25.32
CA ALA A 619 -4.70 5.74 25.87
C ALA A 619 -4.57 5.90 27.40
N ARG A 620 -4.50 7.15 27.89
CA ARG A 620 -4.47 7.43 29.34
C ARG A 620 -5.73 6.94 30.06
N ALA A 621 -6.91 7.20 29.49
CA ALA A 621 -8.20 6.84 30.08
C ALA A 621 -8.48 5.32 30.11
N MET A 622 -7.73 4.54 29.33
CA MET A 622 -7.84 3.09 29.35
C MET A 622 -7.10 2.46 30.54
N GLY A 623 -6.03 3.08 31.02
CA GLY A 623 -5.21 2.56 32.11
C GLY A 623 -5.94 2.50 33.46
N SER A 624 -5.65 1.47 34.23
CA SER A 624 -6.23 1.19 35.56
C SER A 624 -5.49 1.88 36.70
N GLY A 625 -4.40 2.59 36.40
CA GLY A 625 -3.59 3.36 37.34
C GLY A 625 -2.55 4.22 36.62
N ALA A 626 -1.84 5.08 37.35
CA ALA A 626 -0.93 6.07 36.75
C ALA A 626 0.19 5.45 35.90
N ALA A 627 0.78 4.34 36.35
CA ALA A 627 1.83 3.64 35.63
C ALA A 627 1.30 3.00 34.33
N GLU A 628 0.18 2.27 34.39
CA GLU A 628 -0.44 1.66 33.20
C GLU A 628 -0.90 2.74 32.22
N ALA A 629 -1.48 3.84 32.69
CA ALA A 629 -1.87 4.97 31.83
C ALA A 629 -0.66 5.63 31.14
N ALA A 630 0.47 5.74 31.83
CA ALA A 630 1.70 6.28 31.24
C ALA A 630 2.27 5.34 30.15
N GLU A 631 2.25 4.03 30.40
CA GLU A 631 2.76 3.05 29.44
C GLU A 631 1.84 2.90 28.21
N LEU A 632 0.52 2.96 28.40
CA LEU A 632 -0.43 2.99 27.29
C LEU A 632 -0.26 4.26 26.45
N GLU A 633 -0.04 5.43 27.06
CA GLU A 633 0.27 6.65 26.31
C GLU A 633 1.60 6.53 25.55
N ARG A 634 2.64 5.97 26.18
CA ARG A 634 3.94 5.74 25.54
C ARG A 634 3.81 4.85 24.31
N THR A 635 3.15 3.70 24.45
CA THR A 635 2.94 2.77 23.33
C THR A 635 2.05 3.36 22.24
N ALA A 636 1.10 4.25 22.60
CA ALA A 636 0.29 5.00 21.64
C ALA A 636 1.16 5.91 20.77
N ARG A 637 2.14 6.60 21.37
CA ARG A 637 3.11 7.45 20.66
C ARG A 637 4.07 6.63 19.83
N VAL A 638 4.61 5.55 20.40
CA VAL A 638 5.52 4.62 19.72
C VAL A 638 4.88 4.12 18.43
N LEU A 639 3.64 3.63 18.48
CA LEU A 639 2.99 3.00 17.33
C LEU A 639 2.96 3.90 16.09
N ILE A 640 2.70 5.19 16.27
CA ILE A 640 2.56 6.17 15.17
C ILE A 640 3.87 6.89 14.80
N THR A 641 5.01 6.50 15.41
CA THR A 641 6.33 7.09 15.18
C THR A 641 7.40 6.02 14.94
N VAL A 642 8.13 5.62 15.99
CA VAL A 642 9.27 4.67 15.92
C VAL A 642 8.84 3.19 15.85
N TRP A 643 7.55 2.91 16.08
CA TRP A 643 6.87 1.61 16.08
C TRP A 643 7.32 0.59 17.13
N GLY A 644 8.61 0.55 17.48
CA GLY A 644 9.15 -0.32 18.51
C GLY A 644 10.50 0.18 19.04
N GLY A 645 11.31 -0.75 19.57
CA GLY A 645 12.70 -0.45 19.92
C GLY A 645 13.57 -0.23 18.69
N ARG A 646 14.86 0.12 18.88
CA ARG A 646 15.80 0.42 17.77
C ARG A 646 15.88 -0.69 16.72
N ALA A 647 15.96 -1.94 17.17
CA ALA A 647 16.01 -3.10 16.29
C ALA A 647 14.81 -3.17 15.33
N THR A 648 13.65 -2.68 15.77
CA THR A 648 12.43 -2.63 14.96
C THR A 648 12.34 -1.35 14.13
N SER A 649 12.65 -0.22 14.74
CA SER A 649 12.55 1.09 14.10
C SER A 649 13.52 1.22 12.92
N ASP A 650 14.80 0.92 13.17
CA ASP A 650 15.89 1.06 12.21
C ASP A 650 16.12 -0.25 11.45
N GLY A 651 16.45 -1.33 12.17
CA GLY A 651 16.77 -2.63 11.57
C GLY A 651 15.58 -3.28 10.87
N GLY A 652 14.42 -3.23 11.51
CA GLY A 652 13.14 -3.70 10.97
C GLY A 652 12.48 -2.71 10.02
N LYS A 653 13.01 -1.48 9.88
CA LYS A 653 12.46 -0.43 9.00
C LYS A 653 10.99 -0.08 9.26
N LEU A 654 10.54 -0.15 10.52
CA LEU A 654 9.16 0.20 10.90
C LEU A 654 8.98 1.65 11.38
N HIS A 655 10.04 2.45 11.43
CA HIS A 655 9.88 3.89 11.63
C HIS A 655 8.92 4.49 10.60
N GLU A 656 8.02 5.36 11.06
CA GLU A 656 7.00 6.05 10.25
C GLU A 656 6.03 5.14 9.48
N TYR A 657 5.97 3.84 9.77
CA TYR A 657 5.03 2.93 9.11
C TYR A 657 3.58 3.44 9.23
N ALA A 658 3.23 3.94 10.42
CA ALA A 658 1.91 4.42 10.81
C ALA A 658 1.84 5.96 10.97
N ASN A 659 2.68 6.68 10.21
CA ASN A 659 2.79 8.14 10.28
C ASN A 659 1.45 8.88 10.17
N ARG A 660 1.34 10.06 10.80
CA ARG A 660 0.10 10.85 10.82
C ARG A 660 0.32 12.33 10.56
N ASP A 661 -0.37 12.90 9.59
CA ASP A 661 -0.50 14.37 9.50
C ASP A 661 -1.49 14.91 10.55
N TRP A 662 -1.12 14.82 11.83
CA TRP A 662 -1.94 15.25 12.97
C TRP A 662 -1.37 16.50 13.63
N HIS A 663 -2.27 17.39 14.08
CA HIS A 663 -1.93 18.53 14.90
C HIS A 663 -1.28 18.09 16.20
N GLY A 664 -0.14 18.70 16.51
CA GLY A 664 0.76 18.28 17.58
C GLY A 664 1.86 17.35 17.07
N LEU A 665 1.55 16.33 16.27
CA LEU A 665 2.58 15.45 15.71
C LEU A 665 3.39 16.16 14.61
N MET A 666 2.71 16.90 13.73
CA MET A 666 3.35 17.77 12.72
C MET A 666 4.25 18.84 13.35
N GLY A 667 3.73 19.53 14.38
CA GLY A 667 4.44 20.61 15.06
C GLY A 667 5.58 20.16 15.98
N ASP A 668 5.37 19.14 16.81
CA ASP A 668 6.30 18.78 17.89
C ASP A 668 7.20 17.58 17.59
N PHE A 669 6.89 16.78 16.58
CA PHE A 669 7.70 15.61 16.20
C PHE A 669 8.33 15.78 14.82
N TYR A 670 7.54 16.07 13.78
CA TYR A 670 8.05 16.16 12.42
C TYR A 670 8.86 17.42 12.12
N LEU A 671 8.32 18.60 12.47
CA LEU A 671 8.97 19.89 12.20
C LEU A 671 10.36 20.02 12.84
N PRO A 672 10.60 19.65 14.12
CA PRO A 672 11.92 19.76 14.72
C PRO A 672 12.98 18.91 14.02
N ARG A 673 12.61 17.72 13.50
CA ARG A 673 13.54 16.87 12.74
C ARG A 673 13.98 17.56 11.45
N TRP A 674 13.02 18.03 10.65
CA TRP A 674 13.32 18.71 9.39
C TRP A 674 14.11 20.00 9.60
N ARG A 675 13.77 20.78 10.63
CA ARG A 675 14.53 21.98 10.98
C ARG A 675 16.00 21.65 11.26
N ARG A 676 16.25 20.68 12.16
CA ARG A 676 17.60 20.23 12.50
C ARG A 676 18.41 19.82 11.27
N TRP A 677 17.79 19.05 10.37
CA TRP A 677 18.48 18.55 9.17
C TRP A 677 18.78 19.66 8.16
N LEU A 678 17.81 20.54 7.89
CA LEU A 678 18.00 21.64 6.95
C LEU A 678 19.02 22.67 7.46
N GLU A 679 19.06 22.93 8.76
CA GLU A 679 20.08 23.78 9.40
C GLU A 679 21.48 23.14 9.27
N GLU A 680 21.62 21.84 9.56
CA GLU A 680 22.89 21.12 9.40
C GLU A 680 23.39 21.10 7.95
N LEU A 681 22.48 20.91 6.98
CA LEU A 681 22.82 20.98 5.56
C LEU A 681 23.25 22.39 5.14
N GLU A 682 22.59 23.44 5.64
CA GLU A 682 23.00 24.81 5.37
C GLU A 682 24.41 25.10 5.92
N ASP A 683 24.68 24.69 7.16
CA ASP A 683 26.00 24.84 7.78
C ASP A 683 27.07 24.07 7.01
N ALA A 684 26.78 22.83 6.62
CA ALA A 684 27.68 22.01 5.81
C ALA A 684 28.02 22.66 4.46
N LEU A 685 27.03 23.24 3.78
CA LEU A 685 27.25 24.00 2.53
C LEU A 685 28.13 25.22 2.75
N ARG A 686 27.88 25.99 3.82
CA ARG A 686 28.62 27.21 4.14
C ARG A 686 30.09 26.90 4.48
N GLU A 687 30.31 25.82 5.20
CA GLU A 687 31.63 25.39 5.67
C GLU A 687 32.38 24.52 4.65
N GLY A 688 31.73 24.08 3.57
CA GLY A 688 32.33 23.24 2.55
C GLY A 688 32.63 21.81 3.03
N ARG A 689 31.85 21.29 3.97
CA ARG A 689 32.01 19.97 4.57
C ARG A 689 30.83 19.04 4.27
N ALA A 690 30.99 17.76 4.56
CA ALA A 690 29.87 16.83 4.60
C ALA A 690 28.94 17.14 5.80
N PRO A 691 27.62 16.91 5.68
CA PRO A 691 26.71 17.04 6.81
C PRO A 691 26.98 15.92 7.82
N ARG A 692 26.80 16.24 9.10
CA ARG A 692 26.94 15.27 10.20
C ARG A 692 25.79 14.28 10.16
N ALA A 693 26.09 12.99 10.32
CA ALA A 693 25.08 11.96 10.46
C ALA A 693 24.23 12.22 11.72
N VAL A 694 22.93 11.98 11.61
CA VAL A 694 21.98 12.11 12.72
C VAL A 694 21.50 10.72 13.11
N ASP A 695 21.69 10.34 14.38
CA ASP A 695 21.04 9.16 14.94
C ASP A 695 19.56 9.47 15.21
N TRP A 696 18.72 9.30 14.20
CA TRP A 696 17.30 9.68 14.25
C TRP A 696 16.53 9.01 15.38
N PHE A 697 16.78 7.72 15.66
CA PHE A 697 16.09 7.03 16.76
C PHE A 697 16.41 7.66 18.12
N ALA A 698 17.66 8.07 18.37
CA ALA A 698 18.03 8.75 19.61
C ALA A 698 17.37 10.14 19.77
N VAL A 699 16.94 10.74 18.66
CA VAL A 699 16.17 12.00 18.66
C VAL A 699 14.67 11.76 18.89
N GLU A 700 14.13 10.71 18.27
CA GLU A 700 12.70 10.44 18.19
C GLU A 700 12.15 9.73 19.41
N GLU A 701 12.88 8.74 19.90
CA GLU A 701 12.39 7.85 20.94
C GLU A 701 12.09 8.56 22.28
N PRO A 702 12.87 9.58 22.72
CA PRO A 702 12.52 10.38 23.90
C PRO A 702 11.14 11.03 23.83
N TRP A 703 10.71 11.49 22.63
CA TRP A 703 9.40 12.12 22.44
C TRP A 703 8.25 11.17 22.80
N THR A 704 8.45 9.86 22.62
CA THR A 704 7.44 8.85 22.96
C THR A 704 7.17 8.74 24.47
N ARG A 705 8.11 9.18 25.31
CA ARG A 705 7.96 9.20 26.78
C ARG A 705 7.44 10.52 27.32
N GLU A 706 7.34 11.55 26.47
CA GLU A 706 6.80 12.84 26.88
C GLU A 706 5.33 12.74 27.29
N ARG A 707 4.95 13.59 28.23
CA ARG A 707 3.59 13.66 28.80
C ARG A 707 2.86 14.95 28.41
N LYS A 708 3.32 15.63 27.36
CA LYS A 708 2.68 16.84 26.84
C LYS A 708 1.24 16.53 26.46
N GLU A 709 0.31 17.30 27.00
CA GLU A 709 -1.09 17.24 26.61
C GLU A 709 -1.33 18.04 25.32
N TYR A 710 -2.18 17.48 24.47
CA TYR A 710 -2.54 18.06 23.18
C TYR A 710 -4.04 18.37 23.13
N PRO A 711 -4.47 19.38 22.36
CA PRO A 711 -5.89 19.72 22.23
C PRO A 711 -6.75 18.53 21.82
N VAL A 712 -7.85 18.30 22.55
CA VAL A 712 -8.87 17.28 22.23
C VAL A 712 -10.05 17.83 21.42
N ARG A 713 -10.02 19.13 21.11
CA ARG A 713 -11.01 19.83 20.29
C ARG A 713 -10.27 20.69 19.25
N PRO A 714 -10.91 20.97 18.09
CA PRO A 714 -10.34 21.86 17.09
C PRO A 714 -9.94 23.22 17.67
N VAL A 715 -8.79 23.74 17.23
CA VAL A 715 -8.20 24.99 17.75
C VAL A 715 -8.44 26.20 16.84
N ALA A 716 -8.92 25.98 15.61
CA ALA A 716 -9.21 27.04 14.65
C ALA A 716 -10.34 26.64 13.67
N ASP A 717 -10.82 27.61 12.89
CA ASP A 717 -11.86 27.39 11.88
C ASP A 717 -11.29 26.75 10.60
N PRO A 718 -11.85 25.62 10.13
CA PRO A 718 -11.32 24.90 8.97
C PRO A 718 -11.39 25.69 7.68
N TYR A 719 -12.43 26.52 7.48
CA TYR A 719 -12.59 27.28 6.24
C TYR A 719 -11.58 28.41 6.11
N ARG A 720 -11.40 29.20 7.18
CA ARG A 720 -10.40 30.28 7.23
C ARG A 720 -8.98 29.73 7.10
N THR A 721 -8.67 28.62 7.76
CA THR A 721 -7.35 28.00 7.64
C THR A 721 -7.13 27.42 6.25
N ALA A 722 -8.11 26.76 5.64
CA ALA A 722 -8.01 26.27 4.27
C ALA A 722 -7.88 27.39 3.23
N LEU A 723 -8.52 28.55 3.43
CA LEU A 723 -8.26 29.75 2.62
C LEU A 723 -6.81 30.19 2.74
N ARG A 724 -6.25 30.23 3.95
CA ARG A 724 -4.83 30.55 4.17
C ARG A 724 -3.90 29.53 3.50
N VAL A 725 -4.26 28.24 3.52
CA VAL A 725 -3.57 27.19 2.75
C VAL A 725 -3.59 27.52 1.26
N ARG A 726 -4.78 27.73 0.69
CA ARG A 726 -4.96 28.06 -0.73
C ARG A 726 -4.18 29.32 -1.11
N ASP A 727 -4.28 30.39 -0.33
CA ASP A 727 -3.62 31.66 -0.62
C ASP A 727 -2.09 31.55 -0.54
N THR A 728 -1.58 30.83 0.47
CA THR A 728 -0.15 30.56 0.63
C THR A 728 0.38 29.74 -0.54
N LEU A 729 -0.32 28.65 -0.89
CA LEU A 729 0.07 27.77 -2.00
C LEU A 729 -0.08 28.47 -3.36
N ALA A 730 -1.13 29.26 -3.59
CA ALA A 730 -1.32 29.96 -4.86
C ALA A 730 -0.18 30.92 -5.20
N VAL A 731 0.53 31.45 -4.19
CA VAL A 731 1.65 32.40 -4.37
C VAL A 731 3.01 31.83 -3.99
N ALA A 732 3.10 30.56 -3.61
CA ALA A 732 4.37 29.94 -3.24
C ALA A 732 5.29 29.84 -4.47
N PRO A 733 6.57 30.25 -4.35
CA PRO A 733 7.56 30.03 -5.40
C PRO A 733 7.90 28.54 -5.54
N TYR A 734 8.75 28.20 -6.53
CA TYR A 734 9.24 26.84 -6.74
C TYR A 734 8.16 25.78 -7.07
N GLN A 735 7.01 26.20 -7.60
CA GLN A 735 5.97 25.29 -8.09
C GLN A 735 6.05 25.03 -9.59
N GLY A 736 7.26 24.71 -10.06
CA GLY A 736 7.51 24.35 -11.44
C GLY A 736 8.52 23.21 -11.52
N THR A 737 8.25 22.25 -12.39
CA THR A 737 9.13 21.10 -12.65
C THR A 737 9.87 21.34 -13.96
N LEU A 738 11.19 21.49 -13.88
CA LEU A 738 12.07 21.66 -15.03
C LEU A 738 12.57 20.30 -15.50
N THR A 739 12.48 20.03 -16.80
CA THR A 739 13.00 18.81 -17.43
C THR A 739 13.75 19.16 -18.71
N THR A 740 14.66 18.29 -19.12
CA THR A 740 15.43 18.44 -20.36
C THR A 740 15.43 17.15 -21.16
N THR A 741 15.45 17.27 -22.48
CA THR A 741 15.47 16.11 -23.39
C THR A 741 16.33 16.44 -24.61
N PRO A 742 17.58 15.96 -24.66
CA PRO A 742 18.40 16.00 -25.87
C PRO A 742 17.98 14.90 -26.85
N VAL A 743 17.79 15.26 -28.12
CA VAL A 743 17.48 14.32 -29.21
C VAL A 743 18.40 14.56 -30.41
N PRO A 744 19.25 13.59 -30.79
CA PRO A 744 19.57 12.38 -30.02
C PRO A 744 20.34 12.70 -28.72
N ALA A 745 20.35 11.77 -27.76
CA ALA A 745 21.08 11.93 -26.49
C ALA A 745 22.60 11.90 -26.64
N ALA A 746 23.09 11.42 -27.80
CA ALA A 746 24.48 11.51 -28.20
C ALA A 746 24.60 11.74 -29.71
N VAL A 747 25.63 12.47 -30.11
CA VAL A 747 25.88 12.86 -31.50
C VAL A 747 27.31 12.50 -31.92
N PRO A 748 27.56 12.24 -33.21
CA PRO A 748 28.93 12.14 -33.70
C PRO A 748 29.66 13.49 -33.58
N PRO A 749 31.01 13.52 -33.68
CA PRO A 749 31.76 14.77 -33.81
C PRO A 749 31.20 15.66 -34.92
N GLY A 750 30.98 16.94 -34.61
CA GLY A 750 30.34 17.91 -35.51
C GLY A 750 28.83 17.71 -35.71
N GLY A 751 28.25 16.67 -35.11
CA GLY A 751 26.82 16.38 -35.17
C GLY A 751 25.98 17.41 -34.41
N VAL A 752 24.67 17.40 -34.69
CA VAL A 752 23.71 18.35 -34.11
C VAL A 752 22.66 17.60 -33.30
N ALA A 753 22.41 18.06 -32.08
CA ALA A 753 21.31 17.60 -31.24
C ALA A 753 20.30 18.74 -31.04
N THR A 754 19.02 18.37 -30.90
CA THR A 754 17.98 19.29 -30.42
C THR A 754 17.80 19.08 -28.93
N LEU A 755 18.16 20.07 -28.12
CA LEU A 755 17.90 20.09 -26.68
C LEU A 755 16.56 20.78 -26.42
N THR A 756 15.57 20.04 -25.93
CA THR A 756 14.30 20.60 -25.45
C THR A 756 14.40 20.85 -23.95
N VAL A 757 14.08 22.07 -23.51
CA VAL A 757 13.87 22.40 -22.09
C VAL A 757 12.39 22.64 -21.87
N ALA A 758 11.81 21.97 -20.89
CA ALA A 758 10.40 22.06 -20.56
C ALA A 758 10.18 22.45 -19.10
N LEU A 759 9.28 23.39 -18.85
CA LEU A 759 8.81 23.75 -17.52
C LEU A 759 7.31 23.42 -17.42
N THR A 760 6.95 22.56 -16.47
CA THR A 760 5.55 22.30 -16.11
C THR A 760 5.16 23.13 -14.90
N ASN A 761 4.07 23.90 -14.98
CA ASN A 761 3.49 24.58 -13.84
C ASN A 761 2.71 23.59 -12.97
N VAL A 762 3.31 23.13 -11.88
CA VAL A 762 2.67 22.18 -10.96
C VAL A 762 1.83 22.86 -9.88
N ASN A 763 1.68 24.20 -9.94
CA ASN A 763 0.70 24.93 -9.14
C ASN A 763 -0.68 24.84 -9.78
N GLY A 764 -1.57 24.04 -9.20
CA GLY A 764 -2.95 23.91 -9.68
C GLY A 764 -3.85 25.11 -9.34
N LEU A 765 -3.41 26.01 -8.45
CA LEU A 765 -4.20 27.13 -7.93
C LEU A 765 -3.93 28.45 -8.67
N ARG A 766 -2.80 28.58 -9.35
CA ARG A 766 -2.41 29.81 -10.04
C ARG A 766 -1.54 29.55 -11.26
N ALA A 767 -1.79 30.33 -12.30
CA ALA A 767 -0.90 30.41 -13.45
C ALA A 767 0.45 31.05 -13.07
N THR A 768 1.47 30.81 -13.88
CA THR A 768 2.72 31.57 -13.80
C THR A 768 2.55 32.98 -14.38
N GLY A 769 3.49 33.88 -14.08
CA GLY A 769 3.77 35.02 -14.95
C GLY A 769 4.66 34.59 -16.12
N ARG A 770 5.43 35.54 -16.65
CA ARG A 770 6.42 35.28 -17.69
C ARG A 770 7.42 34.21 -17.27
N VAL A 771 7.66 33.25 -18.16
CA VAL A 771 8.66 32.19 -18.06
C VAL A 771 9.76 32.49 -19.07
N ASP A 772 11.02 32.52 -18.63
CA ASP A 772 12.17 32.57 -19.53
C ASP A 772 12.96 31.28 -19.34
N LEU A 773 13.17 30.53 -20.42
CA LEU A 773 13.95 29.30 -20.46
C LEU A 773 15.33 29.60 -21.07
N ALA A 774 16.38 29.01 -20.52
CA ALA A 774 17.75 29.23 -20.98
C ALA A 774 18.59 27.96 -20.88
N VAL A 775 19.61 27.89 -21.74
CA VAL A 775 20.65 26.85 -21.72
C VAL A 775 22.01 27.54 -21.68
N SER A 776 22.92 27.05 -20.84
CA SER A 776 24.33 27.46 -20.79
C SER A 776 25.25 26.23 -20.71
N GLY A 777 26.55 26.43 -20.90
CA GLY A 777 27.56 25.35 -20.93
C GLY A 777 27.76 24.70 -22.31
N LEU A 778 26.91 25.02 -23.29
CA LEU A 778 26.98 24.50 -24.66
C LEU A 778 26.97 25.63 -25.69
N GLN A 779 27.55 25.34 -26.87
CA GLN A 779 27.28 26.12 -28.08
C GLN A 779 25.88 25.77 -28.60
N ALA A 780 24.88 26.45 -28.04
CA ALA A 780 23.47 26.20 -28.28
C ALA A 780 22.82 27.43 -28.94
N ARG A 781 22.10 27.23 -30.06
CA ARG A 781 21.33 28.28 -30.74
C ARG A 781 19.83 28.04 -30.54
N PRO A 782 19.05 29.00 -30.02
CA PRO A 782 17.61 28.83 -29.86
C PRO A 782 16.92 28.62 -31.22
N GLN A 783 15.96 27.70 -31.29
CA GLN A 783 15.18 27.37 -32.49
C GLN A 783 13.78 28.03 -32.49
N GLY A 784 13.60 29.09 -31.72
CA GLY A 784 12.33 29.80 -31.55
C GLY A 784 12.32 30.66 -30.29
N PRO A 785 11.14 31.15 -29.86
CA PRO A 785 10.99 31.90 -28.63
C PRO A 785 11.49 31.09 -27.42
N THR A 786 12.34 31.72 -26.60
CA THR A 786 12.82 31.14 -25.33
C THR A 786 12.05 31.67 -24.13
N SER A 787 11.05 32.52 -24.36
CA SER A 787 10.17 33.08 -23.33
C SER A 787 8.71 32.79 -23.64
N LEU A 788 7.94 32.55 -22.59
CA LEU A 788 6.49 32.33 -22.63
C LEU A 788 5.83 33.36 -21.72
N ASP A 789 4.72 33.95 -22.15
CA ASP A 789 4.04 34.98 -21.35
C ASP A 789 3.42 34.43 -20.07
N ARG A 790 2.92 33.18 -20.14
CA ARG A 790 2.16 32.55 -19.06
C ARG A 790 2.07 31.03 -19.28
N LEU A 791 2.07 30.28 -18.17
CA LEU A 791 1.63 28.89 -18.12
C LEU A 791 0.41 28.78 -17.22
N ALA A 792 -0.68 28.22 -17.76
CA ALA A 792 -1.86 27.88 -16.96
C ALA A 792 -1.52 26.83 -15.89
N PRO A 793 -2.35 26.66 -14.84
CA PRO A 793 -2.23 25.53 -13.92
C PRO A 793 -2.13 24.19 -14.67
N GLY A 794 -1.14 23.36 -14.33
CA GLY A 794 -0.88 22.06 -14.97
C GLY A 794 -0.27 22.12 -16.38
N ALA A 795 -0.12 23.30 -16.98
CA ALA A 795 0.41 23.43 -18.34
C ALA A 795 1.94 23.29 -18.40
N THR A 796 2.43 22.71 -19.48
CA THR A 796 3.86 22.62 -19.81
C THR A 796 4.23 23.56 -20.94
N GLY A 797 5.26 24.36 -20.72
CA GLY A 797 5.89 25.18 -21.75
C GLY A 797 7.25 24.63 -22.16
N THR A 798 7.59 24.73 -23.44
CA THR A 798 8.86 24.20 -23.96
C THR A 798 9.59 25.22 -24.83
N ALA A 799 10.92 25.21 -24.77
CA ALA A 799 11.79 25.87 -25.74
C ALA A 799 12.85 24.88 -26.23
N ARG A 800 13.39 25.11 -27.44
CA ARG A 800 14.34 24.21 -28.09
C ARG A 800 15.61 24.93 -28.50
N TRP A 801 16.73 24.24 -28.39
CA TRP A 801 18.04 24.70 -28.84
C TRP A 801 18.67 23.68 -29.78
N SER A 802 19.23 24.16 -30.88
CA SER A 802 20.16 23.42 -31.72
C SER A 802 21.53 23.47 -31.06
N VAL A 803 22.07 22.33 -30.67
CA VAL A 803 23.40 22.19 -30.08
C VAL A 803 24.32 21.54 -31.10
N THR A 804 25.41 22.21 -31.45
CA THR A 804 26.44 21.64 -32.35
C THR A 804 27.60 21.12 -31.51
N ALA A 805 27.91 19.83 -31.66
CA ALA A 805 29.07 19.23 -31.03
C ALA A 805 30.37 19.72 -31.66
N PRO A 806 31.49 19.76 -30.90
CA PRO A 806 32.81 20.00 -31.48
C PRO A 806 33.12 19.04 -32.64
N ALA A 807 33.70 19.56 -33.73
CA ALA A 807 34.01 18.78 -34.94
C ALA A 807 35.30 17.95 -34.85
N GLY A 808 36.11 18.13 -33.80
CA GLY A 808 37.37 17.39 -33.60
C GLY A 808 37.17 15.94 -33.17
N PRO A 809 38.14 15.04 -33.43
CA PRO A 809 38.06 13.66 -32.98
C PRO A 809 37.96 13.59 -31.44
N PRO A 810 37.06 12.76 -30.89
CA PRO A 810 36.87 12.72 -29.44
C PRO A 810 38.06 11.99 -28.79
N ALA A 811 38.55 12.54 -27.66
CA ALA A 811 39.67 11.94 -26.92
C ALA A 811 39.30 10.61 -26.22
N ARG A 812 37.99 10.34 -26.08
CA ARG A 812 37.40 9.16 -25.45
C ARG A 812 36.21 8.66 -26.29
N PRO A 813 35.80 7.38 -26.13
CA PRO A 813 34.62 6.85 -26.84
C PRO A 813 33.35 7.68 -26.62
N LEU A 814 33.19 8.21 -25.40
CA LEU A 814 32.19 9.22 -25.04
C LEU A 814 32.89 10.45 -24.47
N LEU A 815 32.58 11.62 -25.04
CA LEU A 815 32.97 12.92 -24.50
C LEU A 815 31.71 13.61 -23.94
N ALA A 816 31.69 13.80 -22.62
CA ALA A 816 30.61 14.51 -21.94
C ALA A 816 30.68 16.02 -22.23
N LEU A 817 29.56 16.59 -22.69
CA LEU A 817 29.33 18.03 -22.82
C LEU A 817 28.29 18.44 -21.76
N PRO A 818 28.73 18.83 -20.55
CA PRO A 818 27.81 19.23 -19.50
C PRO A 818 27.11 20.54 -19.86
N TYR A 819 25.85 20.66 -19.45
CA TYR A 819 25.06 21.86 -19.67
C TYR A 819 24.16 22.15 -18.48
N GLU A 820 23.76 23.41 -18.36
CA GLU A 820 22.75 23.84 -17.41
C GLU A 820 21.54 24.36 -18.17
N ALA A 821 20.38 23.74 -17.92
CA ALA A 821 19.10 24.31 -18.30
C ALA A 821 18.54 25.08 -17.11
N SER A 822 17.92 26.23 -17.36
CA SER A 822 17.28 27.02 -16.32
C SER A 822 15.97 27.61 -16.75
N ALA A 823 15.10 27.86 -15.78
CA ALA A 823 13.87 28.59 -15.95
C ALA A 823 13.79 29.70 -14.92
N ARG A 824 13.53 30.92 -15.38
CA ARG A 824 13.10 32.02 -14.52
C ARG A 824 11.58 32.13 -14.59
N TYR A 825 10.90 31.95 -13.47
CA TYR A 825 9.44 31.94 -13.42
C TYR A 825 8.94 32.23 -12.00
N GLY A 826 7.66 32.55 -11.87
CA GLY A 826 6.99 32.71 -10.59
C GLY A 826 5.48 32.73 -10.77
N PRO A 827 4.69 32.60 -9.70
CA PRO A 827 3.25 32.80 -9.76
C PRO A 827 2.91 34.17 -10.36
N GLN A 828 1.82 34.25 -11.11
CA GLN A 828 1.42 35.49 -11.80
C GLN A 828 1.37 36.69 -10.84
N GLY A 829 2.05 37.79 -11.18
CA GLY A 829 2.10 39.01 -10.36
C GLY A 829 2.92 38.89 -9.08
N ARG A 830 3.83 37.90 -9.00
CA ARG A 830 4.79 37.73 -7.90
C ARG A 830 6.22 37.69 -8.44
N ASP A 831 7.18 37.79 -7.54
CA ASP A 831 8.60 37.71 -7.90
C ASP A 831 8.94 36.39 -8.57
N ARG A 832 9.87 36.47 -9.53
CA ARG A 832 10.32 35.32 -10.30
C ARG A 832 11.58 34.75 -9.65
N ILE A 833 11.58 33.45 -9.42
CA ILE A 833 12.75 32.70 -8.97
C ILE A 833 13.46 32.10 -10.19
N ARG A 834 14.70 31.64 -9.98
CA ARG A 834 15.43 30.83 -10.95
C ARG A 834 15.50 29.40 -10.43
N THR A 835 15.08 28.45 -11.25
CA THR A 835 15.42 27.02 -11.05
C THR A 835 16.36 26.58 -12.16
N ALA A 836 17.21 25.60 -11.88
CA ALA A 836 18.14 25.07 -12.85
C ALA A 836 18.38 23.58 -12.63
N LEU A 837 18.65 22.88 -13.72
CA LEU A 837 18.96 21.46 -13.78
C LEU A 837 20.23 21.30 -14.62
N THR A 838 21.16 20.47 -14.15
CA THR A 838 22.32 20.06 -14.94
C THR A 838 22.00 18.82 -15.76
N GLY A 839 22.46 18.76 -17.00
CA GLY A 839 22.42 17.57 -17.83
C GLY A 839 23.70 17.42 -18.64
N THR A 840 23.80 16.31 -19.36
CA THR A 840 24.96 16.00 -20.21
C THR A 840 24.48 15.60 -21.60
N LEU A 841 25.04 16.22 -22.63
CA LEU A 841 24.98 15.75 -24.01
C LEU A 841 26.30 15.02 -24.29
N PHE A 842 26.27 13.90 -25.00
CA PHE A 842 27.51 13.19 -25.32
C PHE A 842 27.90 13.36 -26.79
N VAL A 843 29.20 13.54 -27.03
CA VAL A 843 29.80 13.25 -28.35
C VAL A 843 30.24 11.80 -28.32
N ALA A 844 29.69 10.99 -29.21
CA ALA A 844 29.97 9.56 -29.30
C ALA A 844 30.70 9.25 -30.61
N GLY A 845 31.80 8.51 -30.51
CA GLY A 845 32.40 7.91 -31.71
C GLY A 845 31.47 6.82 -32.27
N PRO A 846 31.33 6.70 -33.61
CA PRO A 846 30.40 5.77 -34.22
C PRO A 846 30.78 4.33 -33.92
N LEU A 847 29.78 3.47 -33.70
CA LEU A 847 30.00 2.04 -33.56
C LEU A 847 30.36 1.43 -34.92
N ALA A 848 31.39 0.57 -34.93
CA ALA A 848 31.81 -0.16 -36.11
C ALA A 848 30.72 -1.15 -36.58
N ALA A 849 30.79 -1.53 -37.86
CA ALA A 849 29.82 -2.42 -38.47
C ALA A 849 29.68 -3.76 -37.70
N GLY A 850 28.43 -4.19 -37.50
CA GLY A 850 28.06 -5.44 -36.84
C GLY A 850 27.94 -5.37 -35.32
N TRP A 851 28.17 -4.22 -34.69
CA TRP A 851 27.74 -3.96 -33.31
C TRP A 851 26.26 -3.57 -33.27
N ARG A 852 25.56 -3.98 -32.22
CA ARG A 852 24.16 -3.62 -31.90
C ARG A 852 24.10 -3.01 -30.51
N THR A 853 23.06 -2.25 -30.24
CA THR A 853 22.80 -1.69 -28.92
C THR A 853 21.39 -2.05 -28.45
N SER A 854 21.25 -2.20 -27.14
CA SER A 854 19.96 -2.34 -26.47
C SER A 854 20.03 -1.59 -25.15
N THR A 855 18.94 -0.93 -24.78
CA THR A 855 18.88 -0.19 -23.52
C THR A 855 17.45 -0.05 -23.03
N ASN A 856 17.28 -0.25 -21.72
CA ASN A 856 16.09 0.15 -20.98
C ASN A 856 16.44 1.11 -19.82
N ASN A 857 17.67 1.61 -19.78
CA ASN A 857 18.21 2.56 -18.81
C ASN A 857 18.63 3.90 -19.44
N ALA A 858 18.14 4.18 -20.66
CA ALA A 858 18.50 5.34 -21.48
C ALA A 858 20.02 5.48 -21.67
N ALA A 859 20.70 4.38 -21.98
CA ALA A 859 22.13 4.36 -22.18
C ALA A 859 22.54 4.99 -23.52
N VAL A 860 23.70 5.62 -23.48
CA VAL A 860 24.44 6.18 -24.60
C VAL A 860 25.69 5.34 -24.80
N PHE A 861 26.06 5.12 -26.06
CA PHE A 861 27.15 4.25 -26.46
C PHE A 861 28.13 5.01 -27.35
N GLY A 862 29.42 4.75 -27.18
CA GLY A 862 30.45 5.27 -28.06
C GLY A 862 31.61 4.31 -28.23
N GLN A 863 32.28 4.38 -29.38
CA GLN A 863 33.47 3.59 -29.70
C GLN A 863 34.60 4.52 -30.18
N LEU A 864 35.85 4.23 -29.81
CA LEU A 864 37.03 4.96 -30.27
C LEU A 864 38.13 3.99 -30.73
N GLY A 865 38.43 3.98 -32.03
CA GLY A 865 39.28 2.95 -32.62
C GLY A 865 38.57 1.59 -32.63
N ASP A 866 39.33 0.50 -32.71
CA ASP A 866 38.75 -0.83 -32.91
C ASP A 866 38.31 -1.52 -31.61
N ASP A 867 38.85 -1.11 -30.45
CA ASP A 867 38.75 -1.88 -29.21
C ASP A 867 38.33 -1.09 -27.96
N ARG A 868 38.15 0.24 -28.04
CA ARG A 868 37.71 1.06 -26.90
C ARG A 868 36.25 1.46 -26.98
N PHE A 869 35.52 1.25 -25.89
CA PHE A 869 34.08 1.50 -25.79
C PHE A 869 33.75 2.30 -24.53
N ALA A 870 32.63 2.98 -24.55
CA ALA A 870 32.02 3.50 -23.34
C ALA A 870 30.50 3.37 -23.37
N VAL A 871 29.93 3.17 -22.19
CA VAL A 871 28.49 3.11 -21.95
C VAL A 871 28.15 4.05 -20.81
N ASP A 872 27.30 5.04 -21.06
CA ASP A 872 26.74 5.92 -20.02
C ASP A 872 25.26 5.64 -19.87
N GLY A 873 24.78 5.32 -18.67
CA GLY A 873 23.38 4.94 -18.44
C GLY A 873 22.95 5.12 -16.99
N SER A 874 21.64 5.11 -16.77
CA SER A 874 21.06 5.02 -15.42
C SER A 874 20.82 3.55 -15.04
N GLY A 875 19.87 3.29 -14.15
CA GLY A 875 19.35 1.95 -13.87
C GLY A 875 19.34 1.65 -12.40
N ASP A 876 18.17 1.22 -11.92
CA ASP A 876 17.93 0.94 -10.51
C ASP A 876 18.78 -0.25 -10.04
N ASP A 877 18.73 -1.38 -10.75
CA ASP A 877 19.52 -2.59 -10.46
C ASP A 877 19.53 -3.57 -11.66
N LEU A 878 20.35 -4.62 -11.58
CA LEU A 878 20.37 -5.79 -12.46
C LEU A 878 20.29 -7.09 -11.63
N TRP A 879 19.15 -7.32 -10.97
CA TRP A 879 18.94 -8.46 -10.08
C TRP A 879 17.46 -8.87 -10.00
N LYS A 880 17.20 -10.17 -10.16
CA LYS A 880 15.85 -10.77 -10.10
C LYS A 880 14.85 -10.03 -10.99
N GLY A 881 13.82 -9.43 -10.38
CA GLY A 881 12.74 -8.72 -11.07
C GLY A 881 13.16 -7.36 -11.63
N THR A 882 14.22 -6.75 -11.11
CA THR A 882 14.72 -5.44 -11.54
C THR A 882 15.84 -5.62 -12.54
N GLU A 883 15.66 -5.10 -13.75
CA GLU A 883 16.58 -5.36 -14.85
C GLU A 883 16.76 -4.09 -15.68
N ALA A 884 17.62 -3.19 -15.23
CA ALA A 884 17.89 -1.91 -15.88
C ALA A 884 19.35 -1.82 -16.30
N PHE A 885 19.64 -1.95 -17.60
CA PHE A 885 21.00 -1.89 -18.13
C PHE A 885 21.05 -1.41 -19.58
N GLY A 886 22.23 -0.99 -20.00
CA GLY A 886 22.55 -0.65 -21.38
C GLY A 886 23.66 -1.56 -21.87
N VAL A 887 23.55 -2.05 -23.11
CA VAL A 887 24.52 -2.98 -23.69
C VAL A 887 24.86 -2.64 -25.14
N VAL A 888 26.14 -2.77 -25.47
CA VAL A 888 26.67 -2.81 -26.85
C VAL A 888 27.21 -4.22 -27.12
N TYR A 889 26.69 -4.91 -28.13
CA TYR A 889 26.90 -6.35 -28.29
C TYR A 889 27.04 -6.81 -29.75
N ARG A 890 27.60 -8.00 -29.91
CA ARG A 890 27.68 -8.76 -31.17
C ARG A 890 26.66 -9.90 -31.13
N PRO A 891 25.68 -9.94 -32.07
CA PRO A 891 24.71 -11.01 -32.09
C PRO A 891 25.33 -12.37 -32.43
N GLY A 892 24.96 -13.42 -31.69
CA GLY A 892 25.37 -14.81 -31.95
C GLY A 892 26.89 -15.04 -32.04
N ALA A 893 27.69 -14.25 -31.32
CA ALA A 893 29.15 -14.26 -31.49
C ALA A 893 29.92 -15.12 -30.48
N LEU A 894 29.27 -15.64 -29.43
CA LEU A 894 29.90 -16.53 -28.44
C LEU A 894 29.46 -17.99 -28.64
N ALA A 895 30.29 -18.75 -29.36
CA ALA A 895 30.14 -20.19 -29.54
C ALA A 895 30.70 -21.00 -28.37
N VAL A 896 30.38 -22.29 -28.29
CA VAL A 896 31.02 -23.22 -27.35
C VAL A 896 32.52 -23.33 -27.67
N GLY A 897 33.36 -23.21 -26.64
CA GLY A 897 34.81 -23.12 -26.73
C GLY A 897 35.33 -21.68 -26.88
N GLY A 898 34.46 -20.72 -27.20
CA GLY A 898 34.82 -19.32 -27.37
C GLY A 898 34.95 -18.56 -26.05
N SER A 899 35.67 -17.43 -26.10
CA SER A 899 35.84 -16.54 -24.95
C SER A 899 35.68 -15.07 -25.31
N ALA A 900 35.05 -14.31 -24.42
CA ALA A 900 35.03 -12.86 -24.47
C ALA A 900 35.99 -12.29 -23.42
N THR A 901 36.86 -11.38 -23.83
CA THR A 901 37.81 -10.70 -22.92
C THR A 901 37.71 -9.19 -23.08
N VAL A 902 37.74 -8.45 -21.96
CA VAL A 902 37.76 -6.99 -21.95
C VAL A 902 38.51 -6.45 -20.73
N ARG A 903 39.11 -5.28 -20.85
CA ARG A 903 39.52 -4.45 -19.72
C ARG A 903 38.41 -3.46 -19.39
N VAL A 904 37.88 -3.51 -18.18
CA VAL A 904 37.10 -2.39 -17.64
C VAL A 904 38.11 -1.36 -17.14
N ASP A 905 38.21 -0.23 -17.81
CA ASP A 905 39.18 0.81 -17.48
C ASP A 905 38.71 1.64 -16.28
N GLU A 906 37.47 2.08 -16.33
CA GLU A 906 36.85 2.99 -15.36
C GLU A 906 35.35 2.71 -15.24
N GLN A 907 34.80 2.95 -14.04
CA GLN A 907 33.38 2.89 -13.75
C GLN A 907 33.03 3.98 -12.74
N SER A 908 31.94 4.72 -12.96
CA SER A 908 31.38 5.63 -11.96
C SER A 908 30.86 4.87 -10.73
N ASP A 909 31.14 5.40 -9.54
CA ASP A 909 30.57 4.90 -8.28
C ASP A 909 29.21 5.54 -8.03
N THR A 910 28.17 4.98 -8.66
CA THR A 910 26.76 5.40 -8.51
C THR A 910 25.98 4.56 -7.50
N GLY A 911 26.67 3.66 -6.80
CA GLY A 911 26.11 2.67 -5.90
C GLY A 911 27.04 1.47 -5.76
N GLY A 912 27.10 0.86 -4.58
CA GLY A 912 28.01 -0.26 -4.30
C GLY A 912 27.84 -1.46 -5.23
N TRP A 913 26.61 -1.64 -5.74
CA TRP A 913 26.20 -2.70 -6.68
C TRP A 913 26.11 -2.24 -8.14
N ALA A 914 26.58 -1.03 -8.50
CA ALA A 914 26.74 -0.67 -9.89
C ALA A 914 27.57 -1.74 -10.62
N ARG A 915 27.17 -2.18 -11.81
CA ARG A 915 27.84 -3.30 -12.52
C ARG A 915 28.27 -2.89 -13.90
N THR A 916 29.49 -3.26 -14.25
CA THR A 916 30.09 -2.99 -15.55
C THR A 916 30.94 -4.19 -15.96
N GLY A 917 30.75 -4.70 -17.18
CA GLY A 917 31.56 -5.82 -17.67
C GLY A 917 30.99 -6.52 -18.90
N ILE A 918 31.10 -7.84 -18.94
CA ILE A 918 30.66 -8.71 -20.04
C ILE A 918 29.28 -9.28 -19.71
N ILE A 919 28.34 -9.24 -20.66
CA ILE A 919 27.03 -9.90 -20.56
C ILE A 919 26.79 -10.81 -21.76
N VAL A 920 26.10 -11.92 -21.51
CA VAL A 920 25.77 -12.96 -22.49
C VAL A 920 24.31 -13.39 -22.32
N ARG A 921 23.59 -13.58 -23.43
CA ARG A 921 22.24 -14.17 -23.51
C ARG A 921 21.98 -14.84 -24.85
N ASN A 922 20.91 -15.63 -24.98
CA ASN A 922 20.46 -16.04 -26.33
C ASN A 922 20.08 -14.81 -27.17
N THR A 923 19.50 -13.77 -26.54
CA THR A 923 19.31 -12.46 -27.15
C THR A 923 19.50 -11.35 -26.12
N LEU A 924 20.28 -10.32 -26.46
CA LEU A 924 20.50 -9.13 -25.61
C LEU A 924 19.52 -7.99 -25.93
N ALA A 925 18.63 -8.16 -26.91
CA ALA A 925 17.57 -7.20 -27.22
C ALA A 925 16.38 -7.24 -26.22
N GLY A 926 16.34 -8.23 -25.33
CA GLY A 926 15.30 -8.39 -24.31
C GLY A 926 15.67 -9.43 -23.24
N ARG A 927 14.70 -9.82 -22.41
CA ARG A 927 14.87 -10.91 -21.45
C ARG A 927 14.84 -12.26 -22.18
N SER A 928 15.83 -13.10 -21.90
CA SER A 928 15.99 -14.41 -22.54
C SER A 928 16.85 -15.34 -21.68
N PRO A 929 16.65 -16.67 -21.77
CA PRO A 929 17.54 -17.66 -21.14
C PRO A 929 18.99 -17.57 -21.63
N GLY A 930 19.86 -18.36 -21.00
CA GLY A 930 21.30 -18.34 -21.25
C GLY A 930 21.98 -17.10 -20.65
N ALA A 931 21.41 -16.51 -19.60
CA ALA A 931 21.83 -15.24 -19.06
C ALA A 931 23.00 -15.37 -18.08
N VAL A 932 24.13 -14.76 -18.45
CA VAL A 932 25.34 -14.65 -17.62
C VAL A 932 25.89 -13.24 -17.74
N ASN A 933 26.33 -12.66 -16.62
CA ASN A 933 27.19 -11.48 -16.65
C ASN A 933 28.37 -11.61 -15.71
N LEU A 934 29.53 -11.13 -16.15
CA LEU A 934 30.75 -10.99 -15.37
C LEU A 934 31.07 -9.50 -15.28
N ALA A 935 31.02 -8.95 -14.08
CA ALA A 935 31.13 -7.51 -13.86
C ALA A 935 32.04 -7.15 -12.71
N VAL A 936 32.70 -6.01 -12.81
CA VAL A 936 33.28 -5.31 -11.66
C VAL A 936 32.25 -4.37 -11.06
N THR A 937 32.38 -4.14 -9.75
CA THR A 937 31.50 -3.24 -8.98
C THR A 937 32.35 -2.29 -8.12
N PRO A 938 31.82 -1.12 -7.71
CA PRO A 938 32.54 -0.18 -6.86
C PRO A 938 32.84 -0.70 -5.45
N ALA A 939 31.99 -1.56 -4.88
CA ALA A 939 32.12 -2.01 -3.49
C ALA A 939 32.19 -3.55 -3.31
N GLU A 940 31.66 -4.33 -4.26
CA GLU A 940 31.42 -5.77 -4.09
C GLU A 940 32.41 -6.65 -4.84
N GLY A 941 33.41 -6.06 -5.50
CA GLY A 941 34.44 -6.79 -6.23
C GLY A 941 34.05 -7.18 -7.65
N VAL A 942 34.64 -8.27 -8.14
CA VAL A 942 34.27 -8.89 -9.43
C VAL A 942 33.24 -9.98 -9.17
N VAL A 943 32.09 -9.87 -9.82
CA VAL A 943 30.89 -10.68 -9.62
C VAL A 943 30.52 -11.39 -10.92
N LEU A 944 30.34 -12.71 -10.84
CA LEU A 944 29.65 -13.51 -11.85
C LEU A 944 28.20 -13.69 -11.40
N SER A 945 27.26 -13.15 -12.16
CA SER A 945 25.82 -13.36 -11.97
C SER A 945 25.24 -14.20 -13.10
N TYR A 946 24.31 -15.09 -12.79
CA TYR A 946 23.77 -16.06 -13.75
C TYR A 946 22.33 -16.45 -13.41
N ASP A 947 21.64 -16.93 -14.44
CA ASP A 947 20.32 -17.54 -14.36
C ASP A 947 20.45 -19.01 -13.91
N THR A 948 19.88 -19.33 -12.75
CA THR A 948 19.96 -20.66 -12.15
C THR A 948 18.89 -21.62 -12.68
N ASN A 949 17.82 -21.12 -13.31
CA ASN A 949 16.61 -21.90 -13.57
C ASN A 949 16.13 -21.88 -15.04
N GLY A 950 16.69 -21.00 -15.88
CA GLY A 950 16.38 -20.86 -17.30
C GLY A 950 15.27 -19.84 -17.63
N ASP A 951 14.84 -19.00 -16.70
CA ASP A 951 13.80 -17.97 -16.90
C ASP A 951 14.33 -16.64 -17.47
N GLY A 952 15.65 -16.52 -17.63
CA GLY A 952 16.34 -15.34 -18.14
C GLY A 952 16.60 -14.24 -17.10
N THR A 953 16.28 -14.46 -15.83
CA THR A 953 16.56 -13.54 -14.72
C THR A 953 17.88 -13.89 -14.02
N PHE A 954 18.57 -12.87 -13.50
CA PHE A 954 19.77 -13.11 -12.69
C PHE A 954 19.37 -13.36 -11.24
N ASP A 955 19.52 -14.60 -10.78
CA ASP A 955 19.11 -15.04 -9.45
C ASP A 955 20.22 -15.81 -8.68
N GLY A 956 21.35 -16.09 -9.33
CA GLY A 956 22.57 -16.61 -8.70
C GLY A 956 23.78 -15.69 -8.89
N TYR A 957 24.71 -15.69 -7.92
CA TYR A 957 26.02 -15.04 -8.10
C TYR A 957 27.18 -15.72 -7.36
N ARG A 958 28.41 -15.42 -7.78
CA ARG A 958 29.70 -15.70 -7.13
C ARG A 958 30.60 -14.49 -7.27
N ARG A 959 31.55 -14.27 -6.36
CA ARG A 959 32.39 -13.08 -6.39
C ARG A 959 33.78 -13.26 -5.80
N ILE A 960 34.68 -12.38 -6.22
CA ILE A 960 35.95 -12.08 -5.54
C ILE A 960 35.85 -10.65 -5.03
N THR A 961 35.92 -10.45 -3.72
CA THR A 961 35.83 -9.14 -3.07
C THR A 961 37.15 -8.37 -3.11
N GLY A 962 37.09 -7.06 -2.89
CA GLY A 962 38.28 -6.20 -2.75
C GLY A 962 38.95 -5.80 -4.08
N LEU A 963 38.35 -6.12 -5.22
CA LEU A 963 38.80 -5.70 -6.54
C LEU A 963 37.95 -4.53 -7.05
N LYS A 964 38.55 -3.59 -7.77
CA LYS A 964 37.86 -2.48 -8.45
C LYS A 964 38.46 -2.28 -9.84
N ALA A 965 37.79 -1.52 -10.70
CA ALA A 965 38.39 -1.10 -11.96
C ALA A 965 39.67 -0.28 -11.68
N PRO A 966 40.73 -0.40 -12.52
CA PRO A 966 40.78 -1.18 -13.74
C PRO A 966 40.96 -2.70 -13.52
N VAL A 967 40.25 -3.52 -14.30
CA VAL A 967 40.35 -4.98 -14.23
C VAL A 967 40.09 -5.64 -15.58
N HIS A 968 40.83 -6.69 -15.92
CA HIS A 968 40.53 -7.53 -17.07
C HIS A 968 39.56 -8.62 -16.67
N LEU A 969 38.54 -8.83 -17.50
CA LEU A 969 37.50 -9.83 -17.33
C LEU A 969 37.55 -10.78 -18.52
N ARG A 970 37.46 -12.09 -18.26
CA ARG A 970 37.34 -13.13 -19.27
C ARG A 970 36.17 -14.04 -18.93
N LEU A 971 35.26 -14.19 -19.88
CA LEU A 971 34.13 -15.13 -19.78
C LEU A 971 34.26 -16.14 -20.91
N THR A 972 34.56 -17.38 -20.53
CA THR A 972 34.76 -18.50 -21.46
C THR A 972 33.55 -19.41 -21.41
N ARG A 973 33.03 -19.77 -22.59
CA ARG A 973 31.93 -20.72 -22.72
C ARG A 973 32.47 -22.11 -22.94
N THR A 974 32.36 -22.98 -21.94
CA THR A 974 33.01 -24.30 -21.94
C THR A 974 32.15 -25.40 -22.54
N THR A 975 30.82 -25.31 -22.37
CA THR A 975 29.83 -26.21 -23.00
C THR A 975 28.59 -25.42 -23.40
N THR A 976 27.55 -26.07 -23.94
CA THR A 976 26.30 -25.38 -24.30
C THR A 976 25.74 -24.54 -23.16
N GLY A 977 25.76 -25.03 -21.92
CA GLY A 977 25.36 -24.27 -20.72
C GLY A 977 26.51 -23.91 -19.77
N GLY A 978 27.74 -24.35 -20.03
CA GLY A 978 28.87 -24.17 -19.13
C GLY A 978 29.63 -22.86 -19.35
N PHE A 979 29.92 -22.14 -18.27
CA PHE A 979 30.67 -20.89 -18.29
C PHE A 979 31.74 -20.88 -17.21
N THR A 980 32.92 -20.36 -17.55
CA THR A 980 34.02 -20.07 -16.62
C THR A 980 34.33 -18.59 -16.67
N ALA A 981 34.29 -17.94 -15.52
CA ALA A 981 34.51 -16.51 -15.35
C ALA A 981 35.83 -16.27 -14.61
N GLU A 982 36.66 -15.40 -15.15
CA GLU A 982 38.01 -15.12 -14.64
C GLU A 982 38.29 -13.61 -14.67
N CYS A 983 39.16 -13.16 -13.76
CA CYS A 983 39.63 -11.78 -13.74
C CYS A 983 41.16 -11.68 -13.57
N SER A 984 41.75 -10.60 -14.07
CA SER A 984 43.18 -10.28 -13.92
C SER A 984 43.37 -8.80 -13.57
N THR A 985 44.29 -8.53 -12.64
CA THR A 985 44.70 -7.19 -12.20
C THR A 985 46.12 -6.82 -12.64
N ASP A 986 46.78 -7.70 -13.41
CA ASP A 986 48.17 -7.60 -13.85
C ASP A 986 48.25 -7.71 -15.39
N ASP A 987 47.34 -6.99 -16.07
CA ASP A 987 47.26 -6.89 -17.53
C ASP A 987 47.19 -8.23 -18.27
N GLY A 988 46.53 -9.22 -17.66
CA GLY A 988 46.30 -10.54 -18.24
C GLY A 988 47.44 -11.52 -18.02
N ALA A 989 48.47 -11.17 -17.24
CA ALA A 989 49.57 -12.09 -16.91
C ALA A 989 49.11 -13.24 -16.00
N THR A 990 48.26 -12.97 -15.02
CA THR A 990 47.68 -13.97 -14.11
C THR A 990 46.16 -13.89 -14.08
N TRP A 991 45.50 -15.01 -14.35
CA TRP A 991 44.03 -15.12 -14.32
C TRP A 991 43.56 -15.84 -13.06
N ARG A 992 42.61 -15.22 -12.36
CA ARG A 992 41.95 -15.79 -11.18
C ARG A 992 40.53 -16.19 -11.53
N THR A 993 40.19 -17.46 -11.32
CA THR A 993 38.82 -17.94 -11.49
C THR A 993 37.90 -17.36 -10.44
N VAL A 994 36.88 -16.62 -10.88
CA VAL A 994 35.78 -16.13 -10.04
C VAL A 994 34.84 -17.30 -9.73
N ALA A 995 34.40 -18.02 -10.77
CA ALA A 995 33.61 -19.24 -10.65
C ALA A 995 33.47 -19.95 -12.01
N SER A 996 33.06 -21.22 -11.96
CA SER A 996 32.49 -21.94 -13.11
C SER A 996 31.04 -22.35 -12.79
N VAL A 997 30.12 -22.13 -13.72
CA VAL A 997 28.68 -22.32 -13.52
C VAL A 997 28.04 -23.02 -14.73
N THR A 998 26.88 -23.65 -14.51
CA THR A 998 26.03 -24.19 -15.57
C THR A 998 24.74 -23.40 -15.61
N VAL A 999 24.36 -22.93 -16.79
CA VAL A 999 23.17 -22.09 -17.04
C VAL A 999 22.21 -22.82 -17.98
N PRO A 1000 20.97 -23.11 -17.53
CA PRO A 1000 19.95 -23.74 -18.35
C PRO A 1000 19.50 -22.86 -19.53
N GLY A 1001 19.01 -23.51 -20.60
CA GLY A 1001 18.34 -22.82 -21.71
C GLY A 1001 19.24 -22.02 -22.66
N ALA A 1002 20.58 -22.12 -22.52
CA ALA A 1002 21.52 -21.47 -23.43
C ALA A 1002 21.47 -22.07 -24.85
N ALA A 1003 21.25 -21.21 -25.85
CA ALA A 1003 21.21 -21.57 -27.28
C ALA A 1003 22.61 -21.87 -27.85
N ARG A 1004 22.70 -22.46 -29.05
CA ARG A 1004 23.99 -22.84 -29.67
C ARG A 1004 24.99 -21.69 -29.74
N ASP A 1005 24.54 -20.52 -30.19
CA ASP A 1005 25.33 -19.29 -30.29
C ASP A 1005 24.64 -18.21 -29.45
N LEU A 1006 25.42 -17.42 -28.71
CA LEU A 1006 24.89 -16.41 -27.79
C LEU A 1006 25.32 -15.01 -28.21
N ASP A 1007 24.43 -14.05 -27.99
CA ASP A 1007 24.76 -12.63 -28.01
C ASP A 1007 25.73 -12.35 -26.87
N VAL A 1008 26.78 -11.58 -27.15
CA VAL A 1008 27.82 -11.24 -26.17
C VAL A 1008 28.23 -9.78 -26.33
N GLY A 1009 28.37 -9.07 -25.21
CA GLY A 1009 28.64 -7.64 -25.25
C GLY A 1009 29.12 -7.02 -23.95
N LEU A 1010 29.31 -5.71 -24.02
CA LEU A 1010 29.73 -4.84 -22.93
C LEU A 1010 28.51 -4.13 -22.37
N PHE A 1011 28.32 -4.18 -21.06
CA PHE A 1011 27.16 -3.59 -20.42
C PHE A 1011 27.52 -2.75 -19.21
N MET A 1012 26.58 -1.88 -18.85
CA MET A 1012 26.60 -1.21 -17.56
C MET A 1012 25.18 -1.06 -16.98
N THR A 1013 25.11 -1.02 -15.65
CA THR A 1013 23.98 -0.50 -14.87
C THR A 1013 24.50 0.39 -13.76
N ALA A 1014 23.77 1.48 -13.48
CA ALA A 1014 24.15 2.41 -12.42
C ALA A 1014 23.95 1.82 -11.01
N GLY A 1015 23.07 0.82 -10.83
CA GLY A 1015 22.79 0.24 -9.52
C GLY A 1015 22.41 1.30 -8.48
N ASN A 1016 21.56 2.25 -8.90
CA ASN A 1016 21.36 3.51 -8.21
C ASN A 1016 20.15 3.51 -7.25
N ASP A 1017 19.51 2.34 -7.07
CA ASP A 1017 18.35 2.12 -6.19
C ASP A 1017 17.18 3.11 -6.42
N GLY A 1018 16.98 3.54 -7.67
CA GLY A 1018 15.91 4.46 -8.06
C GLY A 1018 16.22 5.93 -7.79
N SER A 1019 17.47 6.28 -7.44
CA SER A 1019 17.89 7.68 -7.25
C SER A 1019 17.83 8.50 -8.54
N GLY A 1020 17.90 7.81 -9.69
CA GLY A 1020 17.96 8.38 -11.04
C GLY A 1020 19.37 8.80 -11.46
N GLU A 1021 20.39 8.54 -10.66
CA GLU A 1021 21.79 8.83 -11.02
C GLU A 1021 22.24 8.07 -12.28
N ARG A 1022 23.20 8.63 -12.98
CA ARG A 1022 23.80 8.05 -14.19
C ARG A 1022 25.27 7.80 -13.95
N GLY A 1023 25.76 6.67 -14.44
CA GLY A 1023 27.16 6.31 -14.40
C GLY A 1023 27.72 6.14 -15.81
N THR A 1024 29.02 6.35 -15.96
CA THR A 1024 29.76 6.04 -17.19
C THR A 1024 30.75 4.91 -16.93
N ALA A 1025 30.81 3.97 -17.87
CA ALA A 1025 31.78 2.88 -17.90
C ALA A 1025 32.67 3.00 -19.14
N TYR A 1026 33.98 2.79 -18.98
CA TYR A 1026 34.94 2.77 -20.08
C TYR A 1026 35.60 1.39 -20.18
N PHE A 1027 35.78 0.94 -21.42
CA PHE A 1027 36.32 -0.36 -21.76
C PHE A 1027 37.41 -0.24 -22.81
N SER A 1028 38.40 -1.14 -22.75
CA SER A 1028 39.42 -1.30 -23.77
C SER A 1028 39.79 -2.78 -23.98
N GLY A 1029 40.49 -3.08 -25.07
CA GLY A 1029 41.01 -4.43 -25.33
C GLY A 1029 39.93 -5.48 -25.54
N TRP A 1030 38.76 -5.13 -26.08
CA TRP A 1030 37.72 -6.11 -26.41
C TRP A 1030 38.24 -7.16 -27.40
N ARG A 1031 38.10 -8.44 -27.04
CA ARG A 1031 38.46 -9.58 -27.90
C ARG A 1031 37.42 -10.69 -27.79
N LEU A 1032 37.11 -11.29 -28.94
CA LEU A 1032 36.40 -12.55 -29.04
C LEU A 1032 37.37 -13.59 -29.59
N GLY A 1033 37.59 -14.66 -28.83
CA GLY A 1033 38.50 -15.77 -29.15
C GLY A 1033 37.79 -17.08 -29.30
#